data_AF-A0A9E7JMB3-F1
#
_entry.id   AF-A0A9E7JMB3-F1
#
_cell.length_a   1.000
_cell.length_b   1.000
_cell.length_c   1.000
_cell.angle_alpha   90.00
_cell.angle_beta   90.00
_cell.angle_gamma   90.00
#
_symmetry.space_group_name_H-M   'P 1'
#
loop_
_entity.id
_entity.type
_entity.pdbx_description
1 polymer ?
#
loop_
_entity_poly.entity_id
_entity_poly.type
_entity_poly.pdbx_seq_one_letter_code
_entity_poly.pdbx_strand_id
1 'polypeptide(L)'
;MGFEGGSGKEGGGVGAGFRFLTRRKQVDSDRVRDRGGYHQLAKALSVPELVAIGVGATIGAGVYVLVGTVAREHAGPALTISFLIAGIAAALSAFCYAELASRCPSAGSAYHYSYICVGEGVAWLIGWALILEYTIGGAAVARGISPNLALFFGGQDSLPSFLARAHIPGTDIVVDPCAAVLVLIVIGLLCLGIKESSFVQAIVTSANVCVLLFVIVAGGYIGFQTGWVGYTVNDGYFPYGVNGVLAGSATVFFSYIGFDSVASTAEEVKNPRRDLPLGIATSVSICCLLYMMVSIVIVGLVPYFAMDPDTPIASVFARNDMQWAVYIVTSGAVLALCSALMGSLLPQPRILMAMARDGLLPSFFSDVNKRTQVPVKSTILSGIFAASLAFFMDVSQLAGMVSVGTLLAFTIVAVSILILRYVPPDEVPLPSSLRESIDSVSFRHSVRQNNAEKTDPIGIKGSNQNQHDVSSQAIIKESVEYPLVMKENNQDHCNEQTRRRKAAWSIASICIGVVFLTTSASYSFLPVFVRYLACSIGGLLVLGGLVVLSWIDQDDGRHKFGHAGGFICPFVPFLPVCCILVNAYLLVNLGFLLFSFFFLVSPLAADFPPPSRSIPIRLRSQSYIPSSSPSILPCPCTDMAGSRFLVVSVLVVGLLSVLAQGLGVNWGTMASHPLPPKIVVQLLKDNGINKVKIFDADTSTMKALAGSDIEVMVAIPNNMLRTMTDYGAARDWVKTNVTRYNFEGGVNIKYVAVGNEPFLSSYNGSFLNVTFPALKNIQNALNDAGVGGRIKATVPLNADVYNSPESNPVPSAGRFRTDIGDLMTEIVQFLNQSGAPFTVNIYPFLSLYGNPNFPVEFAFFDGGSDPVVDNGIQYTNVFDANFDTLVSALKGVGLGDLPIIVGEVGWPTDGDKNAKASYAQRFYDGLLKRLAANHGTPLRPNQYIEVYLFSLIDEDAKSVQPGNFERHWGVLKYDGQPKYNMDLSGQGQAKTLVPAKDVKYLPKKWCVFDPNGGGNVSTLGDQITFACTWSDCTALGYGSTCNGLDGNGNASFAFNMYYQVQNHQELSCNFQGLATETTQDPSTADCNFSIQIATSATDASMKPLLVVFMMYAYVVALLLL
;
A
#
# COMPACT_ATOMS: atom_id res chain seq x y z
N MET A 1 -49.17 6.79 17.06
CA MET A 1 -50.22 6.17 17.90
C MET A 1 -50.88 5.07 17.07
N GLY A 2 -51.47 4.06 17.72
CA GLY A 2 -51.91 2.82 17.08
C GLY A 2 -50.86 1.72 17.26
N PHE A 3 -51.25 0.62 17.91
CA PHE A 3 -50.40 -0.53 18.23
C PHE A 3 -51.30 -1.77 18.37
N GLU A 4 -51.26 -2.66 17.38
CA GLU A 4 -51.95 -3.96 17.30
C GLU A 4 -51.35 -4.72 16.10
N GLY A 5 -51.22 -6.05 16.08
CA GLY A 5 -51.57 -7.03 17.11
C GLY A 5 -51.56 -8.46 16.55
N GLY A 6 -50.39 -8.99 16.16
CA GLY A 6 -50.27 -10.30 15.48
C GLY A 6 -49.13 -11.17 16.02
N SER A 7 -49.46 -12.36 16.52
CA SER A 7 -48.51 -13.29 17.15
C SER A 7 -47.89 -14.28 16.14
N GLY A 8 -46.57 -14.20 15.94
CA GLY A 8 -45.76 -15.25 15.32
C GLY A 8 -44.51 -15.52 16.18
N LYS A 9 -44.31 -16.77 16.60
CA LYS A 9 -43.11 -17.18 17.35
C LYS A 9 -42.00 -17.61 16.38
N GLU A 10 -40.90 -16.85 16.34
CA GLU A 10 -39.59 -17.36 15.92
C GLU A 10 -38.51 -16.96 16.94
N GLY A 11 -37.39 -17.69 16.94
CA GLY A 11 -36.41 -17.68 18.03
C GLY A 11 -35.59 -16.39 18.13
N GLY A 12 -35.32 -15.95 19.37
CA GLY A 12 -34.40 -14.86 19.64
C GLY A 12 -32.93 -15.32 19.61
N GLY A 13 -32.08 -14.56 18.90
CA GLY A 13 -30.63 -14.78 18.86
C GLY A 13 -30.03 -14.38 17.51
N VAL A 14 -28.84 -13.76 17.53
CA VAL A 14 -27.98 -13.40 16.37
C VAL A 14 -28.55 -12.39 15.36
N GLY A 15 -29.78 -12.55 14.87
CA GLY A 15 -30.31 -11.83 13.69
C GLY A 15 -30.48 -10.31 13.82
N ALA A 16 -30.35 -9.73 15.01
CA ALA A 16 -30.54 -8.29 15.23
C ALA A 16 -29.38 -7.42 14.71
N GLY A 17 -28.13 -7.92 14.76
CA GLY A 17 -26.94 -7.13 14.39
C GLY A 17 -26.79 -6.91 12.88
N PHE A 18 -26.94 -7.98 12.10
CA PHE A 18 -26.79 -7.91 10.64
C PHE A 18 -27.84 -7.04 9.94
N ARG A 19 -29.03 -6.89 10.55
CA ARG A 19 -30.15 -6.10 9.99
C ARG A 19 -29.85 -4.60 9.87
N PHE A 20 -28.79 -4.11 10.52
CA PHE A 20 -28.25 -2.76 10.32
C PHE A 20 -27.50 -2.65 8.99
N LEU A 21 -26.59 -3.59 8.70
CA LEU A 21 -25.74 -3.57 7.50
C LEU A 21 -26.54 -3.66 6.19
N THR A 22 -27.65 -4.41 6.20
CA THR A 22 -28.51 -4.65 5.02
C THR A 22 -29.61 -3.62 4.81
N ARG A 23 -29.68 -2.57 5.63
CA ARG A 23 -30.74 -1.55 5.56
C ARG A 23 -30.56 -0.68 4.31
N ARG A 24 -31.57 -0.54 3.46
CA ARG A 24 -31.52 0.35 2.28
C ARG A 24 -32.17 1.70 2.55
N LYS A 25 -31.67 2.74 1.89
CA LYS A 25 -32.26 4.08 1.93
C LYS A 25 -33.46 4.13 0.98
N GLN A 26 -34.63 4.41 1.54
CA GLN A 26 -35.84 4.65 0.74
C GLN A 26 -35.70 5.98 -0.03
N VAL A 27 -36.14 5.99 -1.29
CA VAL A 27 -36.10 7.19 -2.14
C VAL A 27 -37.37 8.00 -1.92
N ASP A 28 -37.23 9.21 -1.37
CA ASP A 28 -38.35 10.15 -1.25
C ASP A 28 -38.81 10.63 -2.63
N SER A 29 -40.06 10.31 -2.97
CA SER A 29 -40.74 10.93 -4.11
C SER A 29 -40.85 12.44 -3.91
N ASP A 30 -40.75 13.25 -4.99
CA ASP A 30 -40.80 14.72 -4.94
C ASP A 30 -41.97 15.28 -4.12
N ARG A 31 -43.08 14.53 -4.01
CA ARG A 31 -44.28 14.86 -3.22
C ARG A 31 -44.08 14.95 -1.70
N VAL A 32 -42.91 14.59 -1.16
CA VAL A 32 -42.62 14.55 0.29
C VAL A 32 -41.62 15.63 0.75
N ARG A 33 -40.88 16.27 -0.17
CA ARG A 33 -39.71 17.12 0.14
C ARG A 33 -39.96 18.36 1.03
N ASP A 34 -41.20 18.84 1.15
CA ASP A 34 -41.51 20.10 1.84
C ASP A 34 -41.66 20.01 3.38
N ARG A 35 -41.36 18.86 4.00
CA ARG A 35 -41.56 18.65 5.46
C ARG A 35 -40.29 18.44 6.30
N GLY A 36 -39.10 18.48 5.70
CA GLY A 36 -37.81 18.33 6.39
C GLY A 36 -37.10 19.65 6.65
N GLY A 37 -36.82 19.99 7.91
CA GLY A 37 -36.26 21.29 8.34
C GLY A 37 -34.77 21.55 8.03
N TYR A 38 -34.21 20.97 6.97
CA TYR A 38 -32.80 21.16 6.58
C TYR A 38 -32.66 22.20 5.46
N HIS A 39 -31.66 23.08 5.55
CA HIS A 39 -31.38 24.05 4.49
C HIS A 39 -30.84 23.36 3.23
N GLN A 40 -31.43 23.71 2.07
CA GLN A 40 -31.08 23.13 0.76
C GLN A 40 -29.94 23.91 0.08
N LEU A 41 -29.18 23.20 -0.76
CA LEU A 41 -28.11 23.76 -1.61
C LEU A 41 -28.69 24.69 -2.70
N ALA A 42 -27.86 25.56 -3.27
CA ALA A 42 -28.26 26.49 -4.32
C ALA A 42 -28.31 25.80 -5.70
N LYS A 43 -29.46 25.83 -6.38
CA LYS A 43 -29.60 25.35 -7.78
C LYS A 43 -28.99 26.32 -8.80
N ALA A 44 -27.67 26.49 -8.73
CA ALA A 44 -26.90 27.42 -9.53
C ALA A 44 -26.42 26.83 -10.87
N LEU A 45 -26.08 25.54 -10.93
CA LEU A 45 -25.28 24.96 -12.01
C LEU A 45 -26.10 24.58 -13.26
N SER A 46 -25.44 24.66 -14.41
CA SER A 46 -25.94 24.33 -15.75
C SER A 46 -24.87 23.62 -16.59
N VAL A 47 -25.27 23.06 -17.74
CA VAL A 47 -24.40 22.25 -18.63
C VAL A 47 -22.97 22.78 -18.84
N PRO A 48 -22.71 24.05 -19.23
CA PRO A 48 -21.34 24.52 -19.45
C PRO A 48 -20.49 24.53 -18.17
N GLU A 49 -21.10 24.82 -17.01
CA GLU A 49 -20.41 24.78 -15.70
C GLU A 49 -20.09 23.33 -15.30
N LEU A 50 -20.99 22.38 -15.60
CA LEU A 50 -20.78 20.95 -15.37
C LEU A 50 -19.69 20.36 -16.28
N VAL A 51 -19.63 20.78 -17.55
CA VAL A 51 -18.53 20.41 -18.46
C VAL A 51 -17.22 21.02 -17.99
N ALA A 52 -17.21 22.28 -17.54
CA ALA A 52 -16.01 22.93 -16.99
C ALA A 52 -15.49 22.25 -15.72
N ILE A 53 -16.38 21.78 -14.84
CA ILE A 53 -16.03 20.99 -13.65
C ILE A 53 -15.49 19.62 -14.06
N GLY A 54 -16.20 18.86 -14.91
CA GLY A 54 -15.76 17.53 -15.34
C GLY A 54 -14.42 17.54 -16.10
N VAL A 55 -14.28 18.42 -17.08
CA VAL A 55 -13.01 18.59 -17.83
C VAL A 55 -11.91 19.15 -16.93
N GLY A 56 -12.23 20.07 -16.01
CA GLY A 56 -11.26 20.63 -15.07
C GLY A 56 -10.74 19.64 -14.03
N ALA A 57 -11.63 18.79 -13.49
CA ALA A 57 -11.27 17.71 -12.58
C ALA A 57 -10.40 16.64 -13.25
N THR A 58 -10.72 16.31 -14.51
CA THR A 58 -10.05 15.23 -15.25
C THR A 58 -8.69 15.68 -15.82
N ILE A 59 -8.60 16.86 -16.46
CA ILE A 59 -7.36 17.37 -17.05
C ILE A 59 -6.42 17.97 -15.98
N GLY A 60 -5.72 17.08 -15.27
CA GLY A 60 -4.62 17.38 -14.36
C GLY A 60 -3.31 16.65 -14.71
N ALA A 61 -2.66 16.06 -13.70
CA ALA A 61 -1.35 15.41 -13.81
C ALA A 61 -1.26 14.30 -14.88
N GLY A 62 -2.38 13.63 -15.16
CA GLY A 62 -2.44 12.49 -16.08
C GLY A 62 -1.96 12.78 -17.51
N VAL A 63 -2.20 13.99 -18.03
CA VAL A 63 -1.74 14.38 -19.39
C VAL A 63 -0.40 15.12 -19.38
N TYR A 64 -0.11 15.89 -18.32
CA TYR A 64 1.09 16.72 -18.26
C TYR A 64 2.34 15.98 -17.78
N VAL A 65 2.18 14.94 -16.94
CA VAL A 65 3.26 14.14 -16.37
C VAL A 65 3.22 12.71 -16.92
N LEU A 66 2.12 11.99 -16.66
CA LEU A 66 2.02 10.54 -16.87
C LEU A 66 2.22 10.09 -18.34
N VAL A 67 1.96 10.98 -19.30
CA VAL A 67 2.27 10.77 -20.74
C VAL A 67 3.75 10.44 -20.97
N GLY A 68 4.66 11.07 -20.24
CA GLY A 68 6.11 10.90 -20.40
C GLY A 68 6.58 9.55 -19.91
N THR A 69 6.28 9.24 -18.65
CA THR A 69 6.56 7.94 -18.03
C THR A 69 5.97 6.78 -18.85
N VAL A 70 4.68 6.84 -19.21
CA VAL A 70 4.00 5.74 -19.90
C VAL A 70 4.45 5.60 -21.36
N ALA A 71 4.76 6.69 -22.07
CA ALA A 71 5.42 6.60 -23.38
C ALA A 71 6.76 5.87 -23.25
N ARG A 72 7.62 6.34 -22.32
CA ARG A 72 8.98 5.85 -22.13
C ARG A 72 9.03 4.39 -21.71
N GLU A 73 8.20 3.96 -20.77
CA GLU A 73 8.37 2.72 -20.01
C GLU A 73 7.34 1.61 -20.30
N HIS A 74 6.22 1.91 -20.97
CA HIS A 74 5.13 0.93 -21.13
C HIS A 74 4.55 0.84 -22.56
N ALA A 75 4.27 1.97 -23.21
CA ALA A 75 3.44 1.98 -24.42
C ALA A 75 4.20 2.36 -25.70
N GLY A 76 5.29 3.13 -25.60
CA GLY A 76 6.01 3.64 -26.77
C GLY A 76 5.09 4.42 -27.73
N PRO A 77 5.28 4.29 -29.06
CA PRO A 77 4.41 4.87 -30.07
C PRO A 77 2.92 4.54 -29.94
N ALA A 78 2.57 3.40 -29.33
CA ALA A 78 1.19 2.95 -29.11
C ALA A 78 0.50 3.59 -27.87
N LEU A 79 1.07 4.63 -27.26
CA LEU A 79 0.43 5.38 -26.16
C LEU A 79 -1.00 5.85 -26.50
N THR A 80 -1.25 6.27 -27.74
CA THR A 80 -2.58 6.70 -28.19
C THR A 80 -3.63 5.57 -28.12
N ILE A 81 -3.23 4.32 -28.40
CA ILE A 81 -4.10 3.14 -28.22
C ILE A 81 -4.32 2.89 -26.73
N SER A 82 -3.28 3.10 -25.91
CA SER A 82 -3.36 2.94 -24.46
C SER A 82 -4.40 3.89 -23.84
N PHE A 83 -4.39 5.16 -24.25
CA PHE A 83 -5.42 6.16 -23.89
C PHE A 83 -6.81 5.81 -24.46
N LEU A 84 -6.93 5.33 -25.69
CA LEU A 84 -8.22 4.94 -26.25
C LEU A 84 -8.89 3.82 -25.43
N ILE A 85 -8.13 2.79 -25.04
CA ILE A 85 -8.63 1.69 -24.20
C ILE A 85 -9.04 2.21 -22.81
N ALA A 86 -8.22 3.06 -22.19
CA ALA A 86 -8.54 3.68 -20.90
C ALA A 86 -9.79 4.59 -20.97
N GLY A 87 -9.93 5.38 -22.05
CA GLY A 87 -11.09 6.23 -22.30
C GLY A 87 -12.37 5.44 -22.56
N ILE A 88 -12.29 4.26 -23.19
CA ILE A 88 -13.42 3.32 -23.30
C ILE A 88 -13.80 2.80 -21.91
N ALA A 89 -12.85 2.38 -21.09
CA ALA A 89 -13.11 1.92 -19.71
C ALA A 89 -13.76 3.02 -18.84
N ALA A 90 -13.27 4.26 -18.95
CA ALA A 90 -13.88 5.42 -18.30
C ALA A 90 -15.30 5.70 -18.82
N ALA A 91 -15.54 5.60 -20.14
CA ALA A 91 -16.87 5.78 -20.72
C ALA A 91 -17.89 4.73 -20.24
N LEU A 92 -17.49 3.45 -20.08
CA LEU A 92 -18.34 2.40 -19.49
C LEU A 92 -18.81 2.80 -18.08
N SER A 93 -17.89 3.33 -17.27
CA SER A 93 -18.19 3.83 -15.92
C SER A 93 -19.09 5.07 -15.98
N ALA A 94 -18.76 6.04 -16.84
CA ALA A 94 -19.48 7.30 -17.01
C ALA A 94 -20.95 7.10 -17.44
N PHE A 95 -21.26 6.12 -18.30
CA PHE A 95 -22.64 5.78 -18.66
C PHE A 95 -23.44 5.21 -17.48
N CYS A 96 -22.80 4.47 -16.58
CA CYS A 96 -23.44 3.96 -15.35
C CYS A 96 -23.72 5.11 -14.37
N TYR A 97 -22.75 6.02 -14.16
CA TYR A 97 -22.93 7.23 -13.37
C TYR A 97 -24.04 8.14 -13.92
N ALA A 98 -24.09 8.34 -15.25
CA ALA A 98 -25.07 9.21 -15.89
C ALA A 98 -26.53 8.75 -15.66
N GLU A 99 -26.82 7.45 -15.71
CA GLU A 99 -28.17 6.94 -15.39
C GLU A 99 -28.51 7.17 -13.92
N LEU A 100 -27.64 6.76 -12.97
CA LEU A 100 -27.90 6.92 -11.52
C LEU A 100 -28.03 8.39 -11.10
N ALA A 101 -27.16 9.27 -11.60
CA ALA A 101 -27.19 10.70 -11.32
C ALA A 101 -28.47 11.39 -11.85
N SER A 102 -29.03 10.90 -12.96
CA SER A 102 -30.29 11.42 -13.52
C SER A 102 -31.54 10.90 -12.79
N ARG A 103 -31.48 9.68 -12.24
CA ARG A 103 -32.60 9.01 -11.53
C ARG A 103 -32.68 9.36 -10.04
N CYS A 104 -31.53 9.51 -9.37
CA CYS A 104 -31.41 9.73 -7.93
C CYS A 104 -30.51 10.95 -7.64
N PRO A 105 -30.94 12.18 -7.99
CA PRO A 105 -30.10 13.38 -7.91
C PRO A 105 -29.87 13.85 -6.46
N SER A 106 -28.83 13.32 -5.81
CA SER A 106 -28.30 13.77 -4.53
C SER A 106 -26.80 14.02 -4.59
N ALA A 107 -26.30 14.94 -3.78
CA ALA A 107 -24.90 15.33 -3.72
C ALA A 107 -23.96 14.24 -3.11
N GLY A 108 -24.52 13.10 -2.69
CA GLY A 108 -23.77 11.96 -2.16
C GLY A 108 -23.21 10.99 -3.20
N SER A 109 -23.43 11.20 -4.51
CA SER A 109 -22.83 10.40 -5.59
C SER A 109 -22.91 8.86 -5.35
N ALA A 110 -21.82 8.12 -5.59
CA ALA A 110 -21.77 6.65 -5.44
C ALA A 110 -22.07 6.14 -4.02
N TYR A 111 -21.84 6.92 -2.96
CA TYR A 111 -22.33 6.61 -1.61
C TYR A 111 -23.86 6.54 -1.58
N HIS A 112 -24.54 7.54 -2.16
CA HIS A 112 -26.00 7.57 -2.17
C HIS A 112 -26.59 6.45 -3.02
N TYR A 113 -25.99 6.18 -4.18
CA TYR A 113 -26.45 5.13 -5.10
C TYR A 113 -26.32 3.73 -4.48
N SER A 114 -25.21 3.44 -3.79
CA SER A 114 -24.98 2.17 -3.10
C SER A 114 -25.87 2.00 -1.85
N TYR A 115 -26.27 3.08 -1.16
CA TYR A 115 -27.22 3.02 -0.05
C TYR A 115 -28.65 2.71 -0.52
N ILE A 116 -29.04 3.21 -1.70
CA ILE A 116 -30.34 2.87 -2.31
C ILE A 116 -30.34 1.42 -2.82
N CYS A 117 -29.30 1.01 -3.55
CA CYS A 117 -29.31 -0.26 -4.28
C CYS A 117 -28.81 -1.44 -3.45
N VAL A 118 -27.80 -1.26 -2.60
CA VAL A 118 -27.11 -2.35 -1.89
C VAL A 118 -27.52 -2.37 -0.41
N GLY A 119 -27.08 -1.39 0.38
CA GLY A 119 -27.37 -1.29 1.83
C GLY A 119 -26.39 -0.40 2.61
N GLU A 120 -26.76 -0.05 3.83
CA GLU A 120 -26.10 0.90 4.74
C GLU A 120 -24.62 0.56 5.01
N GLY A 121 -24.28 -0.72 5.17
CA GLY A 121 -22.90 -1.16 5.41
C GLY A 121 -21.97 -0.97 4.21
N VAL A 122 -22.44 -1.28 3.00
CA VAL A 122 -21.66 -1.08 1.76
C VAL A 122 -21.62 0.41 1.41
N ALA A 123 -22.70 1.14 1.63
CA ALA A 123 -22.71 2.59 1.49
C ALA A 123 -21.69 3.27 2.41
N TRP A 124 -21.66 2.93 3.70
CA TRP A 124 -20.70 3.48 4.66
C TRP A 124 -19.25 3.28 4.21
N LEU A 125 -18.91 2.07 3.73
CA LEU A 125 -17.59 1.76 3.16
C LEU A 125 -17.25 2.67 1.97
N ILE A 126 -18.17 2.78 1.00
CA ILE A 126 -17.98 3.56 -0.23
C ILE A 126 -17.96 5.07 0.05
N GLY A 127 -18.71 5.54 1.05
CA GLY A 127 -18.66 6.92 1.52
C GLY A 127 -17.30 7.29 2.10
N TRP A 128 -16.74 6.44 2.98
CA TRP A 128 -15.37 6.61 3.46
C TRP A 128 -14.33 6.49 2.34
N ALA A 129 -14.51 5.55 1.41
CA ALA A 129 -13.62 5.40 0.26
C ALA A 129 -13.52 6.69 -0.54
N LEU A 130 -14.67 7.28 -0.93
CA LEU A 130 -14.74 8.55 -1.65
C LEU A 130 -14.17 9.73 -0.85
N ILE A 131 -14.42 9.79 0.47
CA ILE A 131 -13.89 10.84 1.33
C ILE A 131 -12.35 10.79 1.35
N LEU A 132 -11.75 9.60 1.51
CA LEU A 132 -10.31 9.41 1.49
C LEU A 132 -9.74 9.69 0.09
N GLU A 133 -10.34 9.12 -0.96
CA GLU A 133 -9.99 9.33 -2.37
C GLU A 133 -9.88 10.81 -2.73
N TYR A 134 -10.93 11.61 -2.49
CA TYR A 134 -10.89 13.04 -2.81
C TYR A 134 -9.93 13.84 -1.91
N THR A 135 -9.70 13.43 -0.65
CA THR A 135 -8.67 14.06 0.20
C THR A 135 -7.26 13.83 -0.37
N ILE A 136 -6.95 12.56 -0.63
CA ILE A 136 -5.63 12.09 -1.04
C ILE A 136 -5.34 12.54 -2.47
N GLY A 137 -6.35 12.55 -3.35
CA GLY A 137 -6.28 13.11 -4.70
C GLY A 137 -6.03 14.62 -4.68
N GLY A 138 -6.77 15.38 -3.85
CA GLY A 138 -6.49 16.80 -3.63
C GLY A 138 -5.06 17.04 -3.14
N ALA A 139 -4.58 16.26 -2.18
CA ALA A 139 -3.21 16.37 -1.69
C ALA A 139 -2.16 16.02 -2.77
N ALA A 140 -2.35 14.93 -3.52
CA ALA A 140 -1.46 14.49 -4.60
C ALA A 140 -1.34 15.54 -5.71
N VAL A 141 -2.48 16.07 -6.17
CA VAL A 141 -2.52 17.10 -7.21
C VAL A 141 -1.88 18.40 -6.72
N ALA A 142 -2.14 18.82 -5.48
CA ALA A 142 -1.51 20.00 -4.90
C ALA A 142 0.02 19.89 -4.85
N ARG A 143 0.54 18.73 -4.45
CA ARG A 143 2.00 18.45 -4.46
C ARG A 143 2.60 18.36 -5.86
N GLY A 144 1.81 17.97 -6.86
CA GLY A 144 2.20 18.06 -8.27
C GLY A 144 2.37 19.48 -8.81
N ILE A 145 1.77 20.49 -8.16
CA ILE A 145 1.91 21.90 -8.57
C ILE A 145 3.33 22.42 -8.26
N SER A 146 3.89 22.12 -7.09
CA SER A 146 5.14 22.74 -6.61
C SER A 146 6.34 22.63 -7.59
N PRO A 147 6.61 21.47 -8.24
CA PRO A 147 7.67 21.39 -9.26
C PRO A 147 7.37 22.20 -10.54
N ASN A 148 6.12 22.15 -11.01
CA ASN A 148 5.68 22.89 -12.21
C ASN A 148 5.73 24.42 -11.98
N LEU A 149 5.40 24.86 -10.77
CA LEU A 149 5.46 26.26 -10.35
C LEU A 149 6.92 26.74 -10.18
N ALA A 150 7.81 25.90 -9.64
CA ALA A 150 9.24 26.19 -9.59
C ALA A 150 9.83 26.41 -10.99
N LEU A 151 9.51 25.52 -11.93
CA LEU A 151 9.95 25.63 -13.33
C LEU A 151 9.41 26.91 -14.00
N PHE A 152 8.16 27.29 -13.72
CA PHE A 152 7.56 28.53 -14.23
C PHE A 152 8.28 29.81 -13.73
N PHE A 153 8.81 29.81 -12.51
CA PHE A 153 9.64 30.90 -11.98
C PHE A 153 11.14 30.78 -12.35
N GLY A 154 11.51 29.84 -13.22
CA GLY A 154 12.87 29.72 -13.76
C GLY A 154 13.82 28.84 -12.97
N GLY A 155 13.34 28.08 -11.97
CA GLY A 155 14.17 27.11 -11.23
C GLY A 155 13.70 26.84 -9.80
N GLN A 156 14.23 25.78 -9.19
CA GLN A 156 13.90 25.42 -7.81
C GLN A 156 14.38 26.46 -6.79
N ASP A 157 15.46 27.18 -7.11
CA ASP A 157 16.02 28.27 -6.28
C ASP A 157 15.28 29.62 -6.44
N SER A 158 14.41 29.77 -7.44
CA SER A 158 13.63 30.99 -7.68
C SER A 158 12.41 31.13 -6.76
N LEU A 159 11.99 30.05 -6.08
CA LEU A 159 10.90 30.10 -5.12
C LEU A 159 11.39 30.69 -3.78
N PRO A 160 10.59 31.56 -3.13
CA PRO A 160 10.91 32.01 -1.77
C PRO A 160 11.09 30.83 -0.82
N SER A 161 12.07 30.91 0.09
CA SER A 161 12.43 29.81 0.99
C SER A 161 11.33 29.36 1.96
N PHE A 162 10.26 30.15 2.12
CA PHE A 162 9.06 29.78 2.89
C PHE A 162 7.98 29.03 2.07
N LEU A 163 8.18 28.89 0.75
CA LEU A 163 7.34 28.11 -0.18
C LEU A 163 8.08 26.93 -0.81
N ALA A 164 9.40 27.02 -0.95
CA ALA A 164 10.22 25.92 -1.46
C ALA A 164 10.05 24.63 -0.63
N ARG A 165 10.22 23.48 -1.28
CA ARG A 165 10.22 22.17 -0.60
C ARG A 165 11.40 22.09 0.36
N ALA A 166 11.12 21.79 1.63
CA ALA A 166 12.12 21.73 2.69
C ALA A 166 12.18 20.31 3.28
N HIS A 167 13.36 19.84 3.71
CA HIS A 167 13.46 18.64 4.54
C HIS A 167 13.35 19.06 6.00
N ILE A 168 12.54 18.35 6.80
CA ILE A 168 12.52 18.58 8.26
C ILE A 168 13.82 18.02 8.86
N PRO A 169 14.66 18.82 9.55
CA PRO A 169 15.90 18.31 10.13
C PRO A 169 15.64 17.20 11.16
N GLY A 170 16.11 16.00 10.86
CA GLY A 170 15.97 14.82 11.73
C GLY A 170 14.84 13.84 11.39
N THR A 171 14.18 13.99 10.23
CA THR A 171 13.25 13.02 9.62
C THR A 171 13.37 13.06 8.09
N ASP A 172 13.32 11.91 7.41
CA ASP A 172 13.35 11.81 5.94
C ASP A 172 12.02 12.22 5.26
N ILE A 173 11.41 13.32 5.73
CA ILE A 173 10.10 13.81 5.29
C ILE A 173 10.29 15.15 4.56
N VAL A 174 9.94 15.17 3.27
CA VAL A 174 10.10 16.32 2.37
C VAL A 174 8.82 17.16 2.36
N VAL A 175 8.77 18.19 3.20
CA VAL A 175 7.58 19.01 3.39
C VAL A 175 7.39 20.11 2.35
N ASP A 176 6.13 20.49 2.14
CA ASP A 176 5.69 21.35 1.04
C ASP A 176 4.76 22.48 1.51
N PRO A 177 5.31 23.63 1.93
CA PRO A 177 4.51 24.78 2.31
C PRO A 177 3.68 25.31 1.14
N CYS A 178 4.18 25.23 -0.10
CA CYS A 178 3.46 25.68 -1.29
C CYS A 178 2.19 24.86 -1.55
N ALA A 179 2.29 23.53 -1.58
CA ALA A 179 1.14 22.66 -1.77
C ALA A 179 0.06 22.87 -0.68
N ALA A 180 0.48 22.98 0.59
CA ALA A 180 -0.44 23.26 1.69
C ALA A 180 -1.15 24.63 1.56
N VAL A 181 -0.42 25.69 1.17
CA VAL A 181 -0.98 27.02 0.92
C VAL A 181 -1.95 27.02 -0.26
N LEU A 182 -1.63 26.31 -1.35
CA LEU A 182 -2.51 26.17 -2.53
C LEU A 182 -3.83 25.47 -2.17
N VAL A 183 -3.78 24.41 -1.36
CA VAL A 183 -4.98 23.76 -0.82
C VAL A 183 -5.81 24.75 -0.01
N LEU A 184 -5.21 25.53 0.90
CA LEU A 184 -5.89 26.56 1.70
C LEU A 184 -6.54 27.67 0.85
N ILE A 185 -5.91 28.07 -0.25
CA ILE A 185 -6.48 29.04 -1.21
C ILE A 185 -7.73 28.45 -1.89
N VAL A 186 -7.68 27.20 -2.34
CA VAL A 186 -8.82 26.51 -2.97
C VAL A 186 -9.97 26.31 -1.98
N ILE A 187 -9.68 25.97 -0.72
CA ILE A 187 -10.68 25.89 0.36
C ILE A 187 -11.36 27.25 0.57
N GLY A 188 -10.57 28.32 0.60
CA GLY A 188 -11.08 29.70 0.71
C GLY A 188 -12.06 30.03 -0.41
N LEU A 189 -11.69 29.74 -1.67
CA LEU A 189 -12.56 29.90 -2.84
C LEU A 189 -13.85 29.09 -2.73
N LEU A 190 -13.75 27.79 -2.43
CA LEU A 190 -14.91 26.90 -2.27
C LEU A 190 -15.87 27.35 -1.15
N CYS A 191 -15.38 28.05 -0.12
CA CYS A 191 -16.21 28.60 0.95
C CYS A 191 -17.02 29.85 0.54
N LEU A 192 -16.59 30.60 -0.48
CA LEU A 192 -17.32 31.79 -0.98
C LEU A 192 -18.66 31.42 -1.63
N GLY A 193 -18.74 30.27 -2.28
CA GLY A 193 -19.98 29.73 -2.87
C GLY A 193 -19.73 28.99 -4.18
N ILE A 194 -20.62 28.04 -4.51
CA ILE A 194 -20.47 27.18 -5.69
C ILE A 194 -20.44 27.98 -7.00
N LYS A 195 -21.29 29.01 -7.16
CA LYS A 195 -21.38 29.80 -8.39
C LYS A 195 -20.07 30.53 -8.74
N GLU A 196 -19.44 31.13 -7.74
CA GLU A 196 -18.18 31.87 -7.95
C GLU A 196 -17.01 30.89 -8.13
N SER A 197 -17.05 29.74 -7.43
CA SER A 197 -16.09 28.65 -7.63
C SER A 197 -16.17 28.03 -9.03
N SER A 198 -17.38 27.76 -9.54
CA SER A 198 -17.60 27.20 -10.88
C SER A 198 -17.29 28.19 -12.00
N PHE A 199 -17.43 29.49 -11.75
CA PHE A 199 -16.97 30.53 -12.67
C PHE A 199 -15.43 30.57 -12.77
N VAL A 200 -14.72 30.53 -11.65
CA VAL A 200 -13.24 30.41 -11.66
C VAL A 200 -12.78 29.10 -12.30
N GLN A 201 -13.44 27.97 -11.99
CA GLN A 201 -13.20 26.68 -12.64
C GLN A 201 -13.36 26.79 -14.17
N ALA A 202 -14.42 27.44 -14.65
CA ALA A 202 -14.67 27.61 -16.07
C ALA A 202 -13.58 28.45 -16.77
N ILE A 203 -13.06 29.49 -16.13
CA ILE A 203 -11.93 30.27 -16.65
C ILE A 203 -10.65 29.41 -16.72
N VAL A 204 -10.29 28.75 -15.61
CA VAL A 204 -9.05 27.94 -15.51
C VAL A 204 -9.08 26.75 -16.46
N THR A 205 -10.19 26.00 -16.52
CA THR A 205 -10.38 24.90 -17.47
C THR A 205 -10.32 25.38 -18.91
N SER A 206 -10.96 26.51 -19.26
CA SER A 206 -10.93 27.04 -20.63
C SER A 206 -9.52 27.46 -21.05
N ALA A 207 -8.77 28.12 -20.15
CA ALA A 207 -7.38 28.49 -20.40
C ALA A 207 -6.48 27.26 -20.62
N ASN A 208 -6.61 26.23 -19.78
CA ASN A 208 -5.90 24.96 -19.93
C ASN A 208 -6.23 24.26 -21.27
N VAL A 209 -7.51 24.16 -21.65
CA VAL A 209 -7.91 23.59 -22.94
C VAL A 209 -7.31 24.38 -24.11
N CYS A 210 -7.22 25.72 -24.03
CA CYS A 210 -6.52 26.52 -25.03
C CYS A 210 -5.02 26.21 -25.11
N VAL A 211 -4.34 25.93 -23.98
CA VAL A 211 -2.93 25.49 -24.00
C VAL A 211 -2.78 24.10 -24.61
N LEU A 212 -3.67 23.15 -24.33
CA LEU A 212 -3.63 21.83 -24.97
C LEU A 212 -3.90 21.91 -26.48
N LEU A 213 -4.82 22.78 -26.92
CA LEU A 213 -5.02 23.06 -28.35
C LEU A 213 -3.78 23.71 -28.99
N PHE A 214 -3.10 24.61 -28.29
CA PHE A 214 -1.80 25.15 -28.73
C PHE A 214 -0.74 24.05 -28.86
N VAL A 215 -0.62 23.13 -27.88
CA VAL A 215 0.30 21.98 -27.95
C VAL A 215 -0.01 21.11 -29.17
N ILE A 216 -1.28 20.80 -29.43
CA ILE A 216 -1.69 19.98 -30.58
C ILE A 216 -1.37 20.68 -31.91
N VAL A 217 -1.65 21.97 -32.05
CA VAL A 217 -1.44 22.73 -33.30
C VAL A 217 0.04 23.03 -33.54
N ALA A 218 0.75 23.58 -32.55
CA ALA A 218 2.17 23.93 -32.68
C ALA A 218 3.04 22.67 -32.78
N GLY A 219 2.77 21.67 -31.94
CA GLY A 219 3.46 20.38 -32.01
C GLY A 219 3.15 19.63 -33.32
N GLY A 220 1.90 19.67 -33.79
CA GLY A 220 1.53 19.10 -35.09
C GLY A 220 2.27 19.75 -36.25
N TYR A 221 2.43 21.08 -36.23
CA TYR A 221 3.22 21.82 -37.23
C TYR A 221 4.70 21.39 -37.24
N ILE A 222 5.33 21.27 -36.06
CA ILE A 222 6.71 20.75 -35.93
C ILE A 222 6.79 19.29 -36.41
N GLY A 223 5.78 18.47 -36.14
CA GLY A 223 5.71 17.07 -36.60
C GLY A 223 5.72 16.95 -38.11
N PHE A 224 4.94 17.79 -38.81
CA PHE A 224 4.96 17.88 -40.27
C PHE A 224 6.28 18.42 -40.85
N GLN A 225 7.02 19.27 -40.13
CA GLN A 225 8.35 19.73 -40.55
C GLN A 225 9.46 18.71 -40.31
N THR A 226 9.42 17.99 -39.18
CA THR A 226 10.43 17.00 -38.77
C THR A 226 10.21 15.62 -39.39
N GLY A 227 9.06 15.37 -40.00
CA GLY A 227 8.71 14.07 -40.59
C GLY A 227 8.26 13.03 -39.56
N TRP A 228 7.84 13.46 -38.36
CA TRP A 228 7.35 12.61 -37.27
C TRP A 228 8.36 11.55 -36.77
N VAL A 229 9.57 12.01 -36.43
CA VAL A 229 10.73 11.17 -36.03
C VAL A 229 10.45 10.15 -34.90
N GLY A 230 9.47 10.41 -34.03
CA GLY A 230 9.10 9.48 -32.96
C GLY A 230 8.32 8.24 -33.42
N TYR A 231 7.74 8.25 -34.63
CA TYR A 231 7.14 7.07 -35.26
C TYR A 231 8.11 6.30 -36.14
N THR A 232 9.23 6.91 -36.57
CA THR A 232 10.27 6.28 -37.39
C THR A 232 11.34 5.60 -36.53
N VAL A 233 10.92 4.85 -35.50
CA VAL A 233 11.81 4.09 -34.60
C VAL A 233 11.99 2.65 -35.08
N ASN A 234 13.20 2.10 -34.92
CA ASN A 234 13.56 0.77 -35.43
C ASN A 234 12.71 -0.36 -34.82
N ASP A 235 12.27 -0.19 -33.57
CA ASP A 235 11.44 -1.16 -32.83
C ASP A 235 9.96 -1.16 -33.27
N GLY A 236 9.60 -0.29 -34.21
CA GLY A 236 8.25 -0.15 -34.73
C GLY A 236 7.24 0.45 -33.74
N TYR A 237 5.94 0.26 -34.03
CA TYR A 237 4.86 0.95 -33.31
C TYR A 237 4.53 0.33 -31.94
N PHE A 238 4.92 -0.93 -31.70
CA PHE A 238 4.61 -1.69 -30.47
C PHE A 238 5.89 -2.26 -29.81
N PRO A 239 6.86 -1.43 -29.37
CA PRO A 239 8.14 -1.88 -28.82
C PRO A 239 7.97 -2.77 -27.58
N TYR A 240 6.93 -2.51 -26.78
CA TYR A 240 6.57 -3.28 -25.58
C TYR A 240 5.43 -4.29 -25.83
N GLY A 241 5.09 -4.54 -27.10
CA GLY A 241 4.01 -5.42 -27.51
C GLY A 241 2.61 -5.00 -27.02
N VAL A 242 1.64 -5.90 -27.16
CA VAL A 242 0.25 -5.68 -26.70
C VAL A 242 0.17 -5.64 -25.16
N ASN A 243 1.04 -6.37 -24.47
CA ASN A 243 1.10 -6.36 -23.00
C ASN A 243 1.51 -4.99 -22.45
N GLY A 244 2.51 -4.33 -23.05
CA GLY A 244 2.91 -2.97 -22.70
C GLY A 244 1.80 -1.94 -22.93
N VAL A 245 1.05 -2.05 -24.04
CA VAL A 245 -0.14 -1.21 -24.29
C VAL A 245 -1.21 -1.40 -23.21
N LEU A 246 -1.50 -2.65 -22.81
CA LEU A 246 -2.49 -2.93 -21.76
C LEU A 246 -2.02 -2.49 -20.36
N ALA A 247 -0.73 -2.59 -20.05
CA ALA A 247 -0.14 -2.03 -18.84
C ALA A 247 -0.19 -0.49 -18.85
N GLY A 248 0.16 0.13 -19.97
CA GLY A 248 0.05 1.57 -20.19
C GLY A 248 -1.39 2.08 -20.04
N SER A 249 -2.38 1.34 -20.58
CA SER A 249 -3.80 1.62 -20.37
C SER A 249 -4.21 1.62 -18.90
N ALA A 250 -3.69 0.69 -18.10
CA ALA A 250 -3.97 0.64 -16.67
C ALA A 250 -3.42 1.88 -15.95
N THR A 251 -2.22 2.32 -16.32
CA THR A 251 -1.58 3.52 -15.75
C THR A 251 -2.30 4.81 -16.18
N VAL A 252 -2.60 5.00 -17.47
CA VAL A 252 -3.30 6.22 -17.96
C VAL A 252 -4.80 6.24 -17.68
N PHE A 253 -5.38 5.17 -17.12
CA PHE A 253 -6.74 5.23 -16.57
C PHE A 253 -6.86 6.27 -15.45
N PHE A 254 -5.79 6.49 -14.67
CA PHE A 254 -5.72 7.56 -13.68
C PHE A 254 -6.05 8.95 -14.28
N SER A 255 -5.65 9.19 -15.53
CA SER A 255 -5.93 10.44 -16.25
C SER A 255 -7.42 10.68 -16.52
N TYR A 256 -8.29 9.67 -16.38
CA TYR A 256 -9.73 9.78 -16.61
C TYR A 256 -10.57 9.92 -15.33
N ILE A 257 -9.94 9.93 -14.16
CA ILE A 257 -10.61 10.16 -12.87
C ILE A 257 -11.03 11.64 -12.80
N GLY A 258 -12.26 11.93 -12.35
CA GLY A 258 -12.76 13.30 -12.18
C GLY A 258 -14.10 13.60 -12.84
N PHE A 259 -14.59 12.82 -13.82
CA PHE A 259 -15.94 13.03 -14.39
C PHE A 259 -17.05 12.78 -13.37
N ASP A 260 -16.78 11.92 -12.39
CA ASP A 260 -17.63 11.57 -11.25
C ASP A 260 -17.85 12.73 -10.27
N SER A 261 -16.93 13.72 -10.24
CA SER A 261 -17.09 14.96 -9.47
C SER A 261 -18.37 15.72 -9.86
N VAL A 262 -18.77 15.63 -11.13
CA VAL A 262 -20.00 16.21 -11.68
C VAL A 262 -21.25 15.56 -11.07
N ALA A 263 -21.22 14.25 -10.83
CA ALA A 263 -22.34 13.55 -10.18
C ALA A 263 -22.55 14.02 -8.73
N SER A 264 -21.46 14.35 -8.03
CA SER A 264 -21.49 14.90 -6.67
C SER A 264 -22.13 16.30 -6.59
N THR A 265 -22.33 17.02 -7.69
CA THR A 265 -23.02 18.33 -7.69
C THR A 265 -24.54 18.26 -7.87
N ALA A 266 -25.15 17.06 -7.89
CA ALA A 266 -26.52 16.86 -8.38
C ALA A 266 -27.63 17.70 -7.67
N GLU A 267 -27.46 18.06 -6.39
CA GLU A 267 -28.43 18.94 -5.67
C GLU A 267 -28.34 20.42 -6.10
N GLU A 268 -27.24 20.83 -6.73
CA GLU A 268 -26.97 22.22 -7.16
C GLU A 268 -27.26 22.47 -8.64
N VAL A 269 -27.67 21.43 -9.39
CA VAL A 269 -28.00 21.54 -10.82
C VAL A 269 -29.44 22.01 -11.02
N LYS A 270 -29.64 22.89 -12.01
CA LYS A 270 -30.97 23.40 -12.39
C LYS A 270 -31.88 22.28 -12.93
N ASN A 271 -31.40 21.47 -13.88
CA ASN A 271 -32.13 20.31 -14.44
C ASN A 271 -31.27 19.02 -14.42
N PRO A 272 -31.08 18.38 -13.26
CA PRO A 272 -30.17 17.24 -13.12
C PRO A 272 -30.49 16.05 -14.04
N ARG A 273 -31.76 15.83 -14.37
CA ARG A 273 -32.24 14.75 -15.25
C ARG A 273 -31.61 14.77 -16.66
N ARG A 274 -31.30 15.96 -17.18
CA ARG A 274 -30.69 16.19 -18.51
C ARG A 274 -29.23 16.64 -18.39
N ASP A 275 -28.96 17.57 -17.50
CA ASP A 275 -27.72 18.34 -17.52
C ASP A 275 -26.54 17.54 -16.94
N LEU A 276 -26.79 16.63 -15.97
CA LEU A 276 -25.76 15.74 -15.43
C LEU A 276 -25.28 14.69 -16.46
N PRO A 277 -26.16 13.90 -17.13
CA PRO A 277 -25.73 13.01 -18.20
C PRO A 277 -24.96 13.72 -19.31
N LEU A 278 -25.42 14.91 -19.70
CA LEU A 278 -24.79 15.69 -20.76
C LEU A 278 -23.41 16.21 -20.32
N GLY A 279 -23.27 16.70 -19.09
CA GLY A 279 -21.98 17.14 -18.53
C GLY A 279 -20.97 16.00 -18.41
N ILE A 280 -21.40 14.85 -17.87
CA ILE A 280 -20.56 13.64 -17.70
C ILE A 280 -20.11 13.12 -19.07
N ALA A 281 -21.03 12.87 -20.01
CA ALA A 281 -20.66 12.31 -21.31
C ALA A 281 -19.80 13.28 -22.15
N THR A 282 -20.10 14.58 -22.11
CA THR A 282 -19.35 15.59 -22.86
C THR A 282 -17.94 15.79 -22.30
N SER A 283 -17.77 15.81 -20.97
CA SER A 283 -16.45 15.97 -20.35
C SER A 283 -15.51 14.80 -20.64
N VAL A 284 -15.97 13.55 -20.46
CA VAL A 284 -15.17 12.35 -20.81
C VAL A 284 -14.81 12.34 -22.30
N SER A 285 -15.74 12.71 -23.18
CA SER A 285 -15.49 12.77 -24.63
C SER A 285 -14.42 13.80 -25.00
N ILE A 286 -14.49 15.01 -24.42
CA ILE A 286 -13.50 16.08 -24.64
C ILE A 286 -12.11 15.64 -24.13
N CYS A 287 -12.03 15.09 -22.91
CA CYS A 287 -10.76 14.65 -22.34
C CYS A 287 -10.13 13.53 -23.17
N CYS A 288 -10.92 12.52 -23.59
CA CYS A 288 -10.42 11.44 -24.42
C CYS A 288 -9.85 11.92 -25.76
N LEU A 289 -10.55 12.84 -26.45
CA LEU A 289 -10.07 13.41 -27.71
C LEU A 289 -8.79 14.24 -27.52
N LEU A 290 -8.73 15.07 -26.48
CA LEU A 290 -7.53 15.87 -26.18
C LEU A 290 -6.33 14.98 -25.83
N TYR A 291 -6.50 13.96 -24.97
CA TYR A 291 -5.41 13.07 -24.59
C TYR A 291 -4.87 12.24 -25.76
N MET A 292 -5.75 11.73 -26.62
CA MET A 292 -5.32 11.03 -27.83
C MET A 292 -4.54 11.96 -28.76
N MET A 293 -5.01 13.20 -28.99
CA MET A 293 -4.33 14.15 -29.87
C MET A 293 -2.98 14.63 -29.30
N VAL A 294 -2.90 14.91 -27.99
CA VAL A 294 -1.64 15.23 -27.31
C VAL A 294 -0.67 14.05 -27.37
N SER A 295 -1.14 12.82 -27.15
CA SER A 295 -0.32 11.61 -27.26
C SER A 295 0.24 11.41 -28.68
N ILE A 296 -0.62 11.57 -29.71
CA ILE A 296 -0.21 11.50 -31.12
C ILE A 296 0.93 12.49 -31.40
N VAL A 297 0.78 13.73 -30.92
CA VAL A 297 1.72 14.82 -31.20
C VAL A 297 3.03 14.63 -30.44
N ILE A 298 2.98 14.43 -29.12
CA ILE A 298 4.17 14.36 -28.25
C ILE A 298 5.03 13.14 -28.56
N VAL A 299 4.42 11.96 -28.75
CA VAL A 299 5.16 10.73 -29.08
C VAL A 299 5.62 10.70 -30.54
N GLY A 300 4.98 11.46 -31.44
CA GLY A 300 5.47 11.64 -32.80
C GLY A 300 6.66 12.61 -32.93
N LEU A 301 6.84 13.52 -31.97
CA LEU A 301 7.88 14.56 -31.98
C LEU A 301 9.22 14.12 -31.38
N VAL A 302 9.19 13.28 -30.34
CA VAL A 302 10.40 12.80 -29.67
C VAL A 302 10.30 11.29 -29.48
N PRO A 303 11.30 10.49 -29.92
CA PRO A 303 11.32 9.05 -29.71
C PRO A 303 11.15 8.69 -28.23
N TYR A 304 10.31 7.68 -27.96
CA TYR A 304 9.86 7.32 -26.61
C TYR A 304 11.00 7.12 -25.59
N PHE A 305 12.08 6.45 -25.99
CA PHE A 305 13.28 6.22 -25.16
C PHE A 305 14.04 7.51 -24.78
N ALA A 306 13.87 8.59 -25.56
CA ALA A 306 14.47 9.90 -25.30
C ALA A 306 13.52 10.86 -24.56
N MET A 307 12.26 10.46 -24.31
CA MET A 307 11.26 11.32 -23.68
C MET A 307 11.58 11.57 -22.20
N ASP A 308 11.30 12.79 -21.74
CA ASP A 308 11.40 13.21 -20.34
C ASP A 308 10.20 12.64 -19.55
N PRO A 309 10.41 11.96 -18.40
CA PRO A 309 9.33 11.30 -17.68
C PRO A 309 8.45 12.29 -16.89
N ASP A 310 9.03 13.37 -16.36
CA ASP A 310 8.35 14.33 -15.48
C ASP A 310 7.71 15.51 -16.23
N THR A 311 8.39 15.98 -17.30
CA THR A 311 8.03 17.19 -18.07
C THR A 311 7.96 16.94 -19.59
N PRO A 312 7.28 15.88 -20.07
CA PRO A 312 7.27 15.47 -21.48
C PRO A 312 6.86 16.58 -22.44
N ILE A 313 5.77 17.31 -22.15
CA ILE A 313 5.26 18.35 -23.05
C ILE A 313 6.22 19.54 -23.12
N ALA A 314 6.76 19.99 -21.99
CA ALA A 314 7.64 21.15 -21.92
C ALA A 314 9.02 20.88 -22.57
N SER A 315 9.61 19.71 -22.28
CA SER A 315 10.90 19.30 -22.83
C SER A 315 10.88 19.14 -24.35
N VAL A 316 9.77 18.68 -24.95
CA VAL A 316 9.61 18.61 -26.41
C VAL A 316 9.75 19.97 -27.08
N PHE A 317 9.10 21.02 -26.56
CA PHE A 317 9.26 22.38 -27.13
C PHE A 317 10.63 22.99 -26.83
N ALA A 318 11.22 22.71 -25.65
CA ALA A 318 12.56 23.16 -25.30
C ALA A 318 13.64 22.60 -26.25
N ARG A 319 13.52 21.34 -26.68
CA ARG A 319 14.43 20.67 -27.63
C ARG A 319 14.28 21.12 -29.09
N ASN A 320 13.21 21.85 -29.41
CA ASN A 320 12.98 22.46 -30.72
C ASN A 320 13.25 23.98 -30.69
N ASP A 321 14.11 24.45 -29.78
CA ASP A 321 14.49 25.86 -29.53
C ASP A 321 13.33 26.82 -29.17
N MET A 322 12.11 26.33 -28.98
CA MET A 322 10.92 27.13 -28.72
C MET A 322 10.75 27.49 -27.24
N GLN A 323 11.77 28.13 -26.65
CA GLN A 323 11.80 28.51 -25.22
C GLN A 323 10.60 29.38 -24.79
N TRP A 324 10.04 30.19 -25.68
CA TRP A 324 8.81 30.96 -25.41
C TRP A 324 7.56 30.07 -25.25
N ALA A 325 7.50 28.94 -25.95
CA ALA A 325 6.40 27.98 -25.85
C ALA A 325 6.47 27.16 -24.56
N VAL A 326 7.67 26.95 -24.01
CA VAL A 326 7.88 26.29 -22.70
C VAL A 326 7.11 27.03 -21.61
N TYR A 327 7.17 28.37 -21.55
CA TYR A 327 6.40 29.17 -20.58
C TYR A 327 4.89 29.04 -20.75
N ILE A 328 4.38 28.93 -21.99
CA ILE A 328 2.96 28.71 -22.25
C ILE A 328 2.55 27.32 -21.74
N VAL A 329 3.32 26.29 -22.07
CA VAL A 329 3.06 24.89 -21.65
C VAL A 329 3.12 24.73 -20.14
N THR A 330 4.13 25.27 -19.46
CA THR A 330 4.25 25.19 -17.99
C THR A 330 3.17 25.98 -17.27
N SER A 331 2.76 27.15 -17.80
CA SER A 331 1.58 27.85 -17.28
C SER A 331 0.30 27.03 -17.43
N GLY A 332 0.15 26.30 -18.55
CA GLY A 332 -0.93 25.34 -18.77
C GLY A 332 -0.92 24.20 -17.76
N ALA A 333 0.25 23.62 -17.47
CA ALA A 333 0.40 22.56 -16.47
C ALA A 333 -0.01 23.02 -15.06
N VAL A 334 0.42 24.22 -14.65
CA VAL A 334 0.02 24.82 -13.35
C VAL A 334 -1.49 25.08 -13.33
N LEU A 335 -2.07 25.64 -14.40
CA LEU A 335 -3.52 25.87 -14.49
C LEU A 335 -4.32 24.55 -14.48
N ALA A 336 -3.84 23.51 -15.16
CA ALA A 336 -4.44 22.17 -15.18
C ALA A 336 -4.50 21.56 -13.78
N LEU A 337 -3.38 21.57 -13.07
CA LEU A 337 -3.28 21.03 -11.71
C LEU A 337 -4.13 21.84 -10.71
N CYS A 338 -4.17 23.17 -10.83
CA CYS A 338 -5.11 24.00 -10.06
C CYS A 338 -6.58 23.64 -10.36
N SER A 339 -6.92 23.37 -11.63
CA SER A 339 -8.27 22.93 -12.04
C SER A 339 -8.64 21.58 -11.43
N ALA A 340 -7.71 20.61 -11.48
CA ALA A 340 -7.90 19.27 -10.91
C ALA A 340 -7.95 19.28 -9.38
N LEU A 341 -7.22 20.18 -8.72
CA LEU A 341 -7.27 20.41 -7.28
C LEU A 341 -8.64 20.94 -6.85
N MET A 342 -9.18 21.94 -7.56
CA MET A 342 -10.54 22.43 -7.35
C MET A 342 -11.58 21.33 -7.60
N GLY A 343 -11.43 20.56 -8.68
CA GLY A 343 -12.29 19.42 -9.02
C GLY A 343 -12.27 18.29 -7.98
N SER A 344 -11.13 18.06 -7.32
CA SER A 344 -10.98 17.04 -6.26
C SER A 344 -11.57 17.48 -4.93
N LEU A 345 -11.36 18.74 -4.52
CA LEU A 345 -11.85 19.25 -3.23
C LEU A 345 -13.32 19.66 -3.24
N LEU A 346 -13.97 19.75 -4.41
CA LEU A 346 -15.38 20.13 -4.55
C LEU A 346 -16.37 19.02 -4.15
N PRO A 347 -16.22 17.73 -4.52
CA PRO A 347 -17.10 16.65 -4.08
C PRO A 347 -17.09 16.37 -2.57
N GLN A 348 -15.92 16.39 -1.93
CA GLN A 348 -15.72 15.86 -0.58
C GLN A 348 -16.67 16.45 0.49
N PRO A 349 -16.88 17.78 0.58
CA PRO A 349 -17.76 18.36 1.61
C PRO A 349 -19.24 17.99 1.41
N ARG A 350 -19.63 17.65 0.17
CA ARG A 350 -21.00 17.28 -0.21
C ARG A 350 -21.32 15.84 0.21
N ILE A 351 -20.35 14.93 0.07
CA ILE A 351 -20.46 13.55 0.53
C ILE A 351 -20.48 13.49 2.07
N LEU A 352 -19.59 14.25 2.74
CA LEU A 352 -19.61 14.42 4.20
C LEU A 352 -20.97 14.92 4.70
N MET A 353 -21.54 15.94 4.05
CA MET A 353 -22.86 16.48 4.35
C MET A 353 -23.98 15.45 4.12
N ALA A 354 -23.91 14.65 3.04
CA ALA A 354 -24.90 13.60 2.77
C ALA A 354 -24.88 12.48 3.83
N MET A 355 -23.69 11.97 4.19
CA MET A 355 -23.52 10.95 5.24
C MET A 355 -23.96 11.47 6.62
N ALA A 356 -23.73 12.74 6.93
CA ALA A 356 -24.14 13.36 8.19
C ALA A 356 -25.66 13.63 8.26
N ARG A 357 -26.31 14.00 7.15
CA ARG A 357 -27.78 14.06 7.06
C ARG A 357 -28.43 12.69 7.30
N ASP A 358 -27.77 11.62 6.83
CA ASP A 358 -28.24 10.24 7.00
C ASP A 358 -27.92 9.65 8.39
N GLY A 359 -27.09 10.32 9.19
CA GLY A 359 -26.74 9.94 10.55
C GLY A 359 -25.54 9.00 10.70
N LEU A 360 -24.80 8.75 9.61
CA LEU A 360 -23.57 7.95 9.61
C LEU A 360 -22.33 8.73 10.09
N LEU A 361 -22.42 10.07 10.14
CA LEU A 361 -21.40 10.97 10.65
C LEU A 361 -22.02 11.99 11.63
N PRO A 362 -21.22 12.63 12.50
CA PRO A 362 -21.70 13.68 13.39
C PRO A 362 -22.44 14.80 12.66
N SER A 363 -23.57 15.25 13.21
CA SER A 363 -24.46 16.25 12.60
C SER A 363 -23.78 17.59 12.28
N PHE A 364 -22.63 17.89 12.90
CA PHE A 364 -21.75 19.02 12.60
C PHE A 364 -21.43 19.17 11.10
N PHE A 365 -21.27 18.05 10.37
CA PHE A 365 -20.97 18.05 8.93
C PHE A 365 -22.21 18.31 8.04
N SER A 366 -23.42 18.28 8.60
CA SER A 366 -24.68 18.51 7.85
C SER A 366 -25.08 19.99 7.74
N ASP A 367 -24.39 20.88 8.48
CA ASP A 367 -24.68 22.32 8.55
C ASP A 367 -24.29 23.06 7.25
N VAL A 368 -25.30 23.64 6.58
CA VAL A 368 -25.15 24.47 5.38
C VAL A 368 -25.20 25.97 5.75
N ASN A 369 -24.25 26.76 5.25
CA ASN A 369 -24.21 28.21 5.53
C ASN A 369 -25.37 28.95 4.85
N LYS A 370 -26.16 29.71 5.63
CA LYS A 370 -27.31 30.49 5.14
C LYS A 370 -26.96 31.53 4.05
N ARG A 371 -25.73 32.06 4.02
CA ARG A 371 -25.33 33.10 3.05
C ARG A 371 -24.76 32.55 1.74
N THR A 372 -23.98 31.47 1.80
CA THR A 372 -23.29 30.90 0.61
C THR A 372 -23.91 29.60 0.11
N GLN A 373 -24.86 29.02 0.86
CA GLN A 373 -25.53 27.73 0.62
C GLN A 373 -24.59 26.52 0.45
N VAL A 374 -23.34 26.62 0.93
CA VAL A 374 -22.32 25.56 0.93
C VAL A 374 -22.08 25.03 2.36
N PRO A 375 -21.75 23.74 2.56
CA PRO A 375 -21.39 23.17 3.88
C PRO A 375 -19.98 23.60 4.35
N VAL A 376 -19.80 24.90 4.61
CA VAL A 376 -18.50 25.54 4.93
C VAL A 376 -17.73 24.84 6.06
N LYS A 377 -18.40 24.35 7.10
CA LYS A 377 -17.75 23.60 8.20
C LYS A 377 -17.05 22.35 7.70
N SER A 378 -17.73 21.59 6.84
CA SER A 378 -17.19 20.38 6.21
C SER A 378 -16.03 20.73 5.29
N THR A 379 -16.17 21.77 4.46
CA THR A 379 -15.10 22.25 3.55
C THR A 379 -13.82 22.66 4.27
N ILE A 380 -13.93 23.36 5.40
CA ILE A 380 -12.77 23.78 6.20
C ILE A 380 -12.09 22.56 6.84
N LEU A 381 -12.86 21.65 7.47
CA LEU A 381 -12.28 20.52 8.19
C LEU A 381 -11.68 19.47 7.26
N SER A 382 -12.35 19.12 6.16
CA SER A 382 -11.78 18.26 5.12
C SER A 382 -10.55 18.90 4.48
N GLY A 383 -10.63 20.20 4.25
CA GLY A 383 -9.56 20.98 3.65
C GLY A 383 -8.29 21.07 4.49
N ILE A 384 -8.40 21.28 5.81
CA ILE A 384 -7.25 21.26 6.74
C ILE A 384 -6.58 19.89 6.73
N PHE A 385 -7.35 18.79 6.65
CA PHE A 385 -6.80 17.45 6.54
C PHE A 385 -6.07 17.24 5.20
N ALA A 386 -6.66 17.66 4.07
CA ALA A 386 -6.00 17.62 2.76
C ALA A 386 -4.71 18.48 2.72
N ALA A 387 -4.71 19.67 3.32
CA ALA A 387 -3.53 20.53 3.42
C ALA A 387 -2.43 19.88 4.29
N SER A 388 -2.81 19.15 5.34
CA SER A 388 -1.87 18.42 6.20
C SER A 388 -1.22 17.25 5.46
N LEU A 389 -2.00 16.47 4.69
CA LEU A 389 -1.46 15.41 3.83
C LEU A 389 -0.56 15.98 2.72
N ALA A 390 -0.97 17.09 2.10
CA ALA A 390 -0.17 17.80 1.09
C ALA A 390 1.13 18.41 1.67
N PHE A 391 1.17 18.68 2.98
CA PHE A 391 2.38 19.16 3.65
C PHE A 391 3.36 18.03 3.99
N PHE A 392 2.88 16.85 4.41
CA PHE A 392 3.72 15.79 5.00
C PHE A 392 3.98 14.56 4.11
N MET A 393 3.17 14.26 3.09
CA MET A 393 3.28 13.03 2.30
C MET A 393 3.76 13.29 0.87
N ASP A 394 4.45 12.33 0.24
CA ASP A 394 4.92 12.44 -1.14
C ASP A 394 3.93 11.92 -2.19
N VAL A 395 4.05 12.48 -3.41
CA VAL A 395 3.12 12.24 -4.53
C VAL A 395 2.96 10.75 -4.86
N SER A 396 4.06 10.00 -4.85
CA SER A 396 4.08 8.56 -5.18
C SER A 396 3.25 7.72 -4.20
N GLN A 397 3.33 8.03 -2.90
CA GLN A 397 2.52 7.37 -1.87
C GLN A 397 1.04 7.73 -2.02
N LEU A 398 0.74 9.01 -2.24
CA LEU A 398 -0.63 9.50 -2.37
C LEU A 398 -1.33 8.94 -3.63
N ALA A 399 -0.67 8.99 -4.79
CA ALA A 399 -1.27 8.61 -6.08
C ALA A 399 -1.75 7.14 -6.11
N GLY A 400 -0.95 6.20 -5.58
CA GLY A 400 -1.32 4.78 -5.53
C GLY A 400 -2.57 4.51 -4.66
N MET A 401 -2.80 5.32 -3.63
CA MET A 401 -3.96 5.17 -2.74
C MET A 401 -5.28 5.69 -3.34
N VAL A 402 -5.23 6.69 -4.23
CA VAL A 402 -6.42 7.25 -4.89
C VAL A 402 -7.11 6.22 -5.77
N SER A 403 -6.34 5.58 -6.67
CA SER A 403 -6.87 4.67 -7.70
C SER A 403 -7.66 3.49 -7.13
N VAL A 404 -7.32 3.02 -5.93
CA VAL A 404 -8.04 1.95 -5.22
C VAL A 404 -9.45 2.38 -4.84
N GLY A 405 -9.62 3.61 -4.34
CA GLY A 405 -10.94 4.17 -3.98
C GLY A 405 -11.85 4.31 -5.20
N THR A 406 -11.33 4.94 -6.26
CA THR A 406 -12.10 5.22 -7.48
C THR A 406 -12.61 3.94 -8.14
N LEU A 407 -11.76 2.91 -8.28
CA LEU A 407 -12.13 1.65 -8.91
C LEU A 407 -13.18 0.87 -8.09
N LEU A 408 -13.13 0.95 -6.76
CA LEU A 408 -14.18 0.40 -5.89
C LEU A 408 -15.51 1.14 -6.07
N ALA A 409 -15.48 2.48 -6.12
CA ALA A 409 -16.65 3.31 -6.36
C ALA A 409 -17.29 3.08 -7.75
N PHE A 410 -16.47 2.97 -8.80
CA PHE A 410 -16.96 2.73 -10.17
C PHE A 410 -17.54 1.32 -10.30
N THR A 411 -16.92 0.31 -9.66
CA THR A 411 -17.42 -1.06 -9.62
C THR A 411 -18.79 -1.14 -8.92
N ILE A 412 -18.95 -0.52 -7.74
CA ILE A 412 -20.24 -0.58 -7.02
C ILE A 412 -21.34 0.19 -7.74
N VAL A 413 -21.01 1.22 -8.52
CA VAL A 413 -21.96 1.95 -9.38
C VAL A 413 -22.46 1.08 -10.53
N ALA A 414 -21.59 0.33 -11.19
CA ALA A 414 -22.00 -0.62 -12.22
C ALA A 414 -22.86 -1.76 -11.64
N VAL A 415 -22.52 -2.29 -10.45
CA VAL A 415 -23.38 -3.24 -9.70
C VAL A 415 -24.73 -2.61 -9.33
N SER A 416 -24.74 -1.34 -8.92
CA SER A 416 -25.97 -0.62 -8.55
C SER A 416 -26.92 -0.45 -9.75
N ILE A 417 -26.41 -0.24 -10.97
CA ILE A 417 -27.23 -0.27 -12.20
C ILE A 417 -27.88 -1.64 -12.43
N LEU A 418 -27.14 -2.74 -12.26
CA LEU A 418 -27.70 -4.08 -12.42
C LEU A 418 -28.80 -4.35 -11.38
N ILE A 419 -28.58 -4.01 -10.12
CA ILE A 419 -29.60 -4.14 -9.08
C ILE A 419 -30.83 -3.29 -9.42
N LEU A 420 -30.65 -2.01 -9.75
CA LEU A 420 -31.74 -1.08 -10.08
C LEU A 420 -32.59 -1.51 -11.28
N ARG A 421 -32.04 -2.34 -12.19
CA ARG A 421 -32.71 -2.81 -13.43
C ARG A 421 -33.42 -4.15 -13.32
N TYR A 422 -33.00 -5.04 -12.42
CA TYR A 422 -33.61 -6.38 -12.28
C TYR A 422 -34.17 -6.66 -10.87
N VAL A 423 -33.79 -5.87 -9.87
CA VAL A 423 -34.22 -5.97 -8.46
C VAL A 423 -34.41 -4.56 -7.88
N PRO A 424 -35.34 -3.75 -8.41
CA PRO A 424 -35.55 -2.38 -7.94
C PRO A 424 -35.90 -2.38 -6.43
N PRO A 425 -35.38 -1.43 -5.63
CA PRO A 425 -35.76 -1.29 -4.23
C PRO A 425 -37.25 -0.94 -4.09
N ASP A 426 -37.87 -1.35 -2.99
CA ASP A 426 -39.29 -1.09 -2.77
C ASP A 426 -39.53 0.39 -2.35
N GLU A 427 -40.37 1.10 -3.11
CA GLU A 427 -40.83 2.45 -2.73
C GLU A 427 -41.70 2.42 -1.47
N VAL A 428 -41.77 3.55 -0.77
CA VAL A 428 -42.63 3.71 0.42
C VAL A 428 -44.10 3.53 0.00
N PRO A 429 -44.84 2.56 0.57
CA PRO A 429 -46.28 2.46 0.34
C PRO A 429 -46.96 3.76 0.81
N LEU A 430 -47.90 4.30 0.03
CA LEU A 430 -48.64 5.49 0.46
C LEU A 430 -49.25 5.25 1.85
N PRO A 431 -49.26 6.28 2.74
CA PRO A 431 -49.85 6.17 4.07
C PRO A 431 -51.26 5.57 3.99
N SER A 432 -51.65 4.72 4.95
CA SER A 432 -52.92 4.00 4.91
C SER A 432 -54.12 4.93 4.67
N SER A 433 -54.16 6.11 5.30
CA SER A 433 -55.20 7.12 5.08
C SER A 433 -55.24 7.71 3.66
N LEU A 434 -54.10 7.76 2.96
CA LEU A 434 -54.00 8.17 1.55
C LEU A 434 -54.36 7.02 0.61
N ARG A 435 -54.10 5.77 1.01
CA ARG A 435 -54.50 4.58 0.27
C ARG A 435 -55.99 4.30 0.41
N GLU A 436 -56.55 4.38 1.61
CA GLU A 436 -58.00 4.35 1.90
C GLU A 436 -58.78 5.43 1.15
N SER A 437 -58.23 6.64 0.99
CA SER A 437 -58.88 7.70 0.21
C SER A 437 -58.77 7.49 -1.30
N ILE A 438 -57.70 6.88 -1.81
CA ILE A 438 -57.62 6.44 -3.22
C ILE A 438 -58.54 5.24 -3.48
N ASP A 439 -58.51 4.23 -2.62
CA ASP A 439 -59.30 3.00 -2.76
C ASP A 439 -60.79 3.27 -2.56
N SER A 440 -61.20 4.17 -1.65
CA SER A 440 -62.61 4.59 -1.55
C SER A 440 -63.08 5.48 -2.70
N VAL A 441 -62.19 6.25 -3.35
CA VAL A 441 -62.50 6.95 -4.61
C VAL A 441 -62.60 5.96 -5.77
N SER A 442 -61.70 4.98 -5.85
CA SER A 442 -61.72 3.91 -6.86
C SER A 442 -62.95 3.01 -6.72
N PHE A 443 -63.29 2.61 -5.49
CA PHE A 443 -64.50 1.86 -5.18
C PHE A 443 -65.76 2.66 -5.55
N ARG A 444 -65.81 3.96 -5.20
CA ARG A 444 -66.87 4.87 -5.69
C ARG A 444 -66.90 5.00 -7.22
N HIS A 445 -65.77 4.87 -7.92
CA HIS A 445 -65.74 4.89 -9.39
C HIS A 445 -66.32 3.60 -9.98
N SER A 446 -65.94 2.42 -9.46
CA SER A 446 -66.45 1.12 -9.91
C SER A 446 -67.95 0.95 -9.63
N VAL A 447 -68.43 1.31 -8.44
CA VAL A 447 -69.87 1.29 -8.06
C VAL A 447 -70.68 2.27 -8.92
N ARG A 448 -70.04 3.33 -9.45
CA ARG A 448 -70.67 4.30 -10.36
C ARG A 448 -70.66 3.88 -11.82
N GLN A 449 -69.77 2.99 -12.24
CA GLN A 449 -69.81 2.38 -13.59
C GLN A 449 -70.86 1.25 -13.66
N ASN A 450 -71.00 0.43 -12.61
CA ASN A 450 -71.95 -0.69 -12.61
C ASN A 450 -73.43 -0.30 -12.41
N ASN A 451 -73.76 0.98 -12.24
CA ASN A 451 -75.13 1.49 -12.04
C ASN A 451 -75.54 2.55 -13.09
N ALA A 452 -74.89 2.58 -14.26
CA ALA A 452 -75.10 3.60 -15.28
C ALA A 452 -75.24 3.08 -16.73
N GLU A 453 -75.74 1.86 -16.91
CA GLU A 453 -76.25 1.40 -18.21
C GLU A 453 -77.77 1.16 -18.17
N LYS A 454 -78.54 2.26 -17.96
CA LYS A 454 -79.95 2.31 -18.42
C LYS A 454 -80.56 3.72 -18.47
N THR A 455 -81.15 4.01 -19.63
CA THR A 455 -82.16 5.06 -19.91
C THR A 455 -81.74 6.53 -19.92
N ASP A 456 -82.51 7.31 -20.69
CA ASP A 456 -82.12 8.55 -21.36
C ASP A 456 -82.59 9.84 -20.60
N PRO A 457 -82.88 11.02 -21.20
CA PRO A 457 -82.02 12.18 -20.94
C PRO A 457 -82.75 13.47 -20.45
N ILE A 458 -81.97 14.55 -20.34
CA ILE A 458 -82.38 15.98 -20.19
C ILE A 458 -82.77 16.43 -18.76
N GLY A 459 -82.12 17.50 -18.28
CA GLY A 459 -82.53 18.25 -17.07
C GLY A 459 -81.54 19.36 -16.68
N ILE A 460 -82.02 20.53 -16.22
CA ILE A 460 -81.19 21.70 -15.86
C ILE A 460 -81.56 22.18 -14.44
N LYS A 461 -80.55 22.34 -13.54
CA LYS A 461 -80.34 23.46 -12.57
C LYS A 461 -79.60 23.05 -11.27
N GLY A 462 -78.62 23.88 -10.88
CA GLY A 462 -78.67 24.68 -9.64
C GLY A 462 -78.45 24.08 -8.24
N SER A 463 -77.41 24.59 -7.55
CA SER A 463 -77.44 25.09 -6.16
C SER A 463 -77.45 24.14 -4.93
N ASN A 464 -76.28 24.11 -4.24
CA ASN A 464 -76.05 24.17 -2.78
C ASN A 464 -76.55 23.10 -1.76
N GLN A 465 -75.54 22.62 -0.98
CA GLN A 465 -75.45 22.55 0.50
C GLN A 465 -75.88 21.31 1.35
N ASN A 466 -74.96 20.98 2.28
CA ASN A 466 -75.12 20.49 3.67
C ASN A 466 -75.58 19.05 4.01
N GLN A 467 -74.61 18.11 4.05
CA GLN A 467 -74.04 17.49 5.27
C GLN A 467 -74.95 17.08 6.47
N HIS A 468 -75.05 15.77 6.81
CA HIS A 468 -74.65 15.15 8.12
C HIS A 468 -74.90 13.60 8.25
N ASP A 469 -73.98 12.93 8.95
CA ASP A 469 -73.98 11.71 9.82
C ASP A 469 -74.72 10.35 9.60
N VAL A 470 -73.89 9.28 9.56
CA VAL A 470 -73.79 8.07 10.46
C VAL A 470 -75.06 7.29 10.92
N SER A 471 -75.14 5.97 10.63
CA SER A 471 -75.19 4.88 11.65
C SER A 471 -75.13 3.43 11.07
N SER A 472 -74.68 2.49 11.91
CA SER A 472 -74.13 1.14 11.68
C SER A 472 -75.08 -0.08 11.53
N GLN A 473 -74.51 -1.17 10.99
CA GLN A 473 -74.72 -2.62 11.33
C GLN A 473 -76.01 -3.40 10.96
N ALA A 474 -75.83 -4.48 10.19
CA ALA A 474 -76.48 -5.80 10.40
C ALA A 474 -75.75 -6.96 9.67
N ILE A 475 -75.94 -8.18 10.15
CA ILE A 475 -75.20 -9.43 9.82
C ILE A 475 -76.25 -10.57 9.86
N ILE A 476 -76.33 -11.58 8.97
CA ILE A 476 -75.64 -12.01 7.71
C ILE A 476 -76.66 -12.97 6.99
N LYS A 477 -76.54 -13.63 5.81
CA LYS A 477 -75.46 -14.14 4.95
C LYS A 477 -76.05 -14.71 3.64
N GLU A 478 -75.40 -14.55 2.47
CA GLU A 478 -75.33 -15.63 1.44
C GLU A 478 -74.18 -15.41 0.42
N SER A 479 -73.95 -16.34 -0.50
CA SER A 479 -72.65 -16.54 -1.19
C SER A 479 -72.64 -16.24 -2.69
N VAL A 480 -71.64 -15.47 -3.15
CA VAL A 480 -71.17 -15.49 -4.55
C VAL A 480 -69.63 -15.59 -4.61
N GLU A 481 -69.21 -16.61 -5.35
CA GLU A 481 -67.90 -17.01 -5.84
C GLU A 481 -66.90 -15.89 -6.23
N TYR A 482 -65.73 -15.83 -5.56
CA TYR A 482 -64.50 -15.19 -6.07
C TYR A 482 -63.19 -15.91 -5.63
N PRO A 483 -62.83 -17.08 -6.21
CA PRO A 483 -61.59 -17.79 -5.88
C PRO A 483 -60.40 -17.44 -6.80
N LEU A 484 -60.66 -16.88 -7.99
CA LEU A 484 -59.68 -16.78 -9.07
C LEU A 484 -58.81 -15.52 -8.99
N VAL A 485 -59.40 -14.33 -8.98
CA VAL A 485 -58.67 -13.04 -9.02
C VAL A 485 -57.65 -12.89 -7.88
N MET A 486 -58.00 -13.37 -6.68
CA MET A 486 -57.08 -13.33 -5.53
C MET A 486 -55.98 -14.39 -5.59
N LYS A 487 -56.17 -15.47 -6.36
CA LYS A 487 -55.16 -16.51 -6.59
C LYS A 487 -54.18 -16.07 -7.67
N GLU A 488 -54.67 -15.46 -8.74
CA GLU A 488 -53.89 -14.90 -9.85
C GLU A 488 -52.92 -13.81 -9.36
N ASN A 489 -53.42 -12.81 -8.63
CA ASN A 489 -52.60 -11.74 -8.05
C ASN A 489 -51.53 -12.26 -7.06
N ASN A 490 -51.81 -13.32 -6.30
CA ASN A 490 -50.82 -13.98 -5.43
C ASN A 490 -49.80 -14.81 -6.22
N GLN A 491 -50.22 -15.46 -7.32
CA GLN A 491 -49.35 -16.22 -8.22
C GLN A 491 -48.34 -15.28 -8.89
N ASP A 492 -48.79 -14.13 -9.40
CA ASP A 492 -47.94 -13.12 -10.02
C ASP A 492 -46.98 -12.47 -9.02
N HIS A 493 -47.42 -12.14 -7.81
CA HIS A 493 -46.54 -11.59 -6.78
C HIS A 493 -45.46 -12.60 -6.34
N CYS A 494 -45.76 -13.90 -6.36
CA CYS A 494 -44.81 -14.98 -6.11
C CYS A 494 -43.85 -15.19 -7.30
N ASN A 495 -44.35 -15.09 -8.54
CA ASN A 495 -43.55 -15.12 -9.77
C ASN A 495 -42.57 -13.93 -9.81
N GLU A 496 -43.00 -12.72 -9.47
CA GLU A 496 -42.14 -11.53 -9.44
C GLU A 496 -41.07 -11.63 -8.35
N GLN A 497 -41.43 -12.09 -7.14
CA GLN A 497 -40.46 -12.34 -6.08
C GLN A 497 -39.44 -13.42 -6.48
N THR A 498 -39.88 -14.44 -7.22
CA THR A 498 -39.00 -15.48 -7.80
C THR A 498 -38.10 -14.91 -8.91
N ARG A 499 -38.60 -14.00 -9.77
CA ARG A 499 -37.81 -13.26 -10.77
C ARG A 499 -36.72 -12.43 -10.10
N ARG A 500 -37.09 -11.59 -9.14
CA ARG A 500 -36.17 -10.75 -8.34
C ARG A 500 -35.09 -11.61 -7.67
N ARG A 501 -35.46 -12.75 -7.09
CA ARG A 501 -34.48 -13.70 -6.49
C ARG A 501 -33.53 -14.29 -7.53
N LYS A 502 -34.02 -14.79 -8.67
CA LYS A 502 -33.16 -15.30 -9.76
C LYS A 502 -32.19 -14.24 -10.28
N ALA A 503 -32.65 -13.00 -10.44
CA ALA A 503 -31.81 -11.88 -10.85
C ALA A 503 -30.73 -11.55 -9.81
N ALA A 504 -31.07 -11.44 -8.52
CA ALA A 504 -30.10 -11.20 -7.46
C ALA A 504 -28.97 -12.25 -7.43
N TRP A 505 -29.34 -13.54 -7.53
CA TRP A 505 -28.38 -14.64 -7.60
C TRP A 505 -27.54 -14.64 -8.88
N SER A 506 -28.06 -14.11 -9.99
CA SER A 506 -27.30 -13.96 -11.24
C SER A 506 -26.29 -12.82 -11.17
N ILE A 507 -26.66 -11.68 -10.55
CA ILE A 507 -25.73 -10.57 -10.26
C ILE A 507 -24.64 -11.05 -9.29
N ALA A 508 -25.00 -11.83 -8.26
CA ALA A 508 -24.05 -12.47 -7.36
C ALA A 508 -23.06 -13.39 -8.10
N SER A 509 -23.57 -14.27 -8.98
CA SER A 509 -22.76 -15.15 -9.83
C SER A 509 -21.77 -14.38 -10.69
N ILE A 510 -22.18 -13.25 -11.28
CA ILE A 510 -21.29 -12.39 -12.07
C ILE A 510 -20.20 -11.77 -11.19
N CYS A 511 -20.55 -11.19 -10.04
CA CYS A 511 -19.57 -10.54 -9.16
C CYS A 511 -18.51 -11.54 -8.67
N ILE A 512 -18.95 -12.73 -8.23
CA ILE A 512 -18.06 -13.82 -7.82
C ILE A 512 -17.23 -14.31 -9.02
N GLY A 513 -17.87 -14.53 -10.17
CA GLY A 513 -17.21 -15.00 -11.40
C GLY A 513 -16.13 -14.05 -11.89
N VAL A 514 -16.37 -12.73 -11.88
CA VAL A 514 -15.38 -11.70 -12.22
C VAL A 514 -14.20 -11.76 -11.24
N VAL A 515 -14.45 -11.79 -9.94
CA VAL A 515 -13.36 -11.84 -8.93
C VAL A 515 -12.52 -13.10 -9.08
N PHE A 516 -13.13 -14.27 -9.33
CA PHE A 516 -12.38 -15.49 -9.67
C PHE A 516 -11.57 -15.32 -10.96
N LEU A 517 -12.16 -14.76 -12.02
CA LEU A 517 -11.54 -14.60 -13.33
C LEU A 517 -10.36 -13.63 -13.31
N THR A 518 -10.50 -12.43 -12.73
CA THR A 518 -9.43 -11.41 -12.70
C THR A 518 -8.30 -11.83 -11.78
N THR A 519 -8.61 -12.35 -10.58
CA THR A 519 -7.62 -12.94 -9.66
C THR A 519 -6.81 -14.03 -10.38
N SER A 520 -7.47 -14.96 -11.05
CA SER A 520 -6.79 -16.07 -11.74
C SER A 520 -6.01 -15.62 -12.97
N ALA A 521 -6.41 -14.54 -13.64
CA ALA A 521 -5.67 -13.97 -14.76
C ALA A 521 -4.37 -13.27 -14.30
N SER A 522 -4.43 -12.48 -13.23
CA SER A 522 -3.31 -11.66 -12.76
C SER A 522 -2.27 -12.44 -11.96
N TYR A 523 -2.66 -13.44 -11.15
CA TYR A 523 -1.70 -14.24 -10.37
C TYR A 523 -1.02 -15.32 -11.21
N SER A 524 -0.02 -14.88 -11.98
CA SER A 524 0.83 -15.69 -12.86
C SER A 524 1.53 -16.88 -12.17
N PHE A 525 1.74 -16.81 -10.84
CA PHE A 525 2.32 -17.88 -10.02
C PHE A 525 1.47 -19.18 -10.00
N LEU A 526 0.14 -19.09 -10.09
CA LEU A 526 -0.72 -20.28 -9.93
C LEU A 526 -0.34 -21.37 -10.96
N PRO A 527 -0.19 -22.64 -10.53
CA PRO A 527 0.13 -23.74 -11.44
C PRO A 527 -0.79 -23.73 -12.65
N VAL A 528 -0.23 -23.85 -13.85
CA VAL A 528 -0.92 -23.57 -15.13
C VAL A 528 -2.31 -24.24 -15.24
N PHE A 529 -2.43 -25.50 -14.78
CA PHE A 529 -3.70 -26.22 -14.70
C PHE A 529 -4.72 -25.56 -13.75
N VAL A 530 -4.30 -25.17 -12.54
CA VAL A 530 -5.14 -24.47 -11.55
C VAL A 530 -5.56 -23.10 -12.08
N ARG A 531 -4.64 -22.37 -12.74
CA ARG A 531 -4.91 -21.06 -13.33
C ARG A 531 -5.98 -21.15 -14.42
N TYR A 532 -5.82 -22.08 -15.38
CA TYR A 532 -6.83 -22.29 -16.42
C TYR A 532 -8.16 -22.80 -15.84
N LEU A 533 -8.15 -23.73 -14.89
CA LEU A 533 -9.38 -24.22 -14.24
C LEU A 533 -10.15 -23.10 -13.54
N ALA A 534 -9.46 -22.25 -12.77
CA ALA A 534 -10.08 -21.14 -12.05
C ALA A 534 -10.57 -20.02 -13.00
N CYS A 535 -9.81 -19.71 -14.06
CA CYS A 535 -10.28 -18.85 -15.15
C CYS A 535 -11.51 -19.43 -15.86
N SER A 536 -11.56 -20.74 -16.12
CA SER A 536 -12.72 -21.40 -16.74
C SER A 536 -13.95 -21.36 -15.83
N ILE A 537 -13.79 -21.60 -14.53
CA ILE A 537 -14.89 -21.49 -13.54
C ILE A 537 -15.40 -20.05 -13.46
N GLY A 538 -14.50 -19.06 -13.33
CA GLY A 538 -14.86 -17.64 -13.31
C GLY A 538 -15.59 -17.21 -14.59
N GLY A 539 -15.05 -17.59 -15.76
CA GLY A 539 -15.66 -17.33 -17.06
C GLY A 539 -17.05 -17.96 -17.21
N LEU A 540 -17.24 -19.21 -16.77
CA LEU A 540 -18.55 -19.88 -16.77
C LEU A 540 -19.57 -19.21 -15.82
N LEU A 541 -19.13 -18.72 -14.66
CA LEU A 541 -19.99 -17.99 -13.72
C LEU A 541 -20.42 -16.61 -14.26
N VAL A 542 -19.53 -15.90 -14.95
CA VAL A 542 -19.85 -14.62 -15.64
C VAL A 542 -20.76 -14.86 -16.84
N LEU A 543 -20.41 -15.79 -17.74
CA LEU A 543 -21.21 -16.09 -18.93
C LEU A 543 -22.59 -16.65 -18.56
N GLY A 544 -22.66 -17.57 -17.60
CA GLY A 544 -23.92 -18.13 -17.11
C GLY A 544 -24.82 -17.06 -16.47
N GLY A 545 -24.27 -16.23 -15.58
CA GLY A 545 -25.03 -15.12 -14.98
C GLY A 545 -25.46 -14.06 -16.02
N LEU A 546 -24.62 -13.75 -17.00
CA LEU A 546 -24.95 -12.81 -18.07
C LEU A 546 -26.04 -13.37 -18.99
N VAL A 547 -25.98 -14.66 -19.37
CA VAL A 547 -27.06 -15.33 -20.11
C VAL A 547 -28.37 -15.28 -19.33
N VAL A 548 -28.37 -15.59 -18.04
CA VAL A 548 -29.60 -15.54 -17.22
C VAL A 548 -30.14 -14.12 -17.11
N LEU A 549 -29.30 -13.09 -16.93
CA LEU A 549 -29.76 -11.69 -16.95
C LEU A 549 -30.28 -11.25 -18.33
N SER A 550 -29.70 -11.74 -19.43
CA SER A 550 -30.19 -11.50 -20.79
C SER A 550 -31.49 -12.24 -21.12
N TRP A 551 -31.90 -13.22 -20.32
CA TRP A 551 -33.15 -13.98 -20.46
C TRP A 551 -34.22 -13.60 -19.43
N ILE A 552 -33.90 -12.73 -18.46
CA ILE A 552 -34.85 -12.15 -17.51
C ILE A 552 -35.30 -10.80 -18.06
N ASP A 553 -36.61 -10.59 -18.16
CA ASP A 553 -37.17 -9.27 -18.48
C ASP A 553 -36.68 -8.22 -17.48
N GLN A 554 -36.03 -7.17 -17.98
CA GLN A 554 -35.70 -5.99 -17.18
C GLN A 554 -36.98 -5.39 -16.61
N ASP A 555 -36.93 -4.92 -15.36
CA ASP A 555 -38.10 -4.26 -14.79
C ASP A 555 -38.31 -2.93 -15.52
N ASP A 556 -39.49 -2.75 -16.11
CA ASP A 556 -39.78 -1.62 -16.99
C ASP A 556 -40.13 -0.37 -16.14
N GLY A 557 -39.16 0.01 -15.30
CA GLY A 557 -39.23 1.01 -14.23
C GLY A 557 -39.45 2.45 -14.69
N ARG A 558 -39.98 2.66 -15.91
CA ARG A 558 -40.39 3.95 -16.49
C ARG A 558 -41.38 4.72 -15.59
N HIS A 559 -42.06 4.04 -14.67
CA HIS A 559 -43.21 4.57 -13.91
C HIS A 559 -43.22 4.28 -12.40
N LYS A 560 -42.22 3.61 -11.81
CA LYS A 560 -42.30 3.05 -10.43
C LYS A 560 -41.06 3.21 -9.53
N PHE A 561 -40.00 3.90 -9.95
CA PHE A 561 -38.86 4.16 -9.04
C PHE A 561 -38.15 5.49 -9.32
N GLY A 562 -38.27 6.43 -8.38
CA GLY A 562 -37.56 7.71 -8.43
C GLY A 562 -38.01 8.64 -9.56
N HIS A 563 -37.09 9.45 -10.10
CA HIS A 563 -37.40 10.51 -11.07
C HIS A 563 -37.66 9.94 -12.49
N ALA A 564 -38.92 9.55 -12.75
CA ALA A 564 -39.37 9.02 -14.04
C ALA A 564 -39.02 9.94 -15.23
N GLY A 565 -38.07 9.53 -16.07
CA GLY A 565 -37.56 10.26 -17.24
C GLY A 565 -36.18 10.90 -16.98
N GLY A 566 -35.14 10.30 -17.58
CA GLY A 566 -33.72 10.66 -17.48
C GLY A 566 -32.89 9.92 -18.53
N PHE A 567 -31.55 9.91 -18.40
CA PHE A 567 -30.66 9.15 -19.29
C PHE A 567 -30.73 7.64 -19.01
N ILE A 568 -30.46 6.83 -20.04
CA ILE A 568 -30.45 5.37 -19.97
C ILE A 568 -29.07 4.85 -20.42
N CYS A 569 -28.43 4.09 -19.55
CA CYS A 569 -27.24 3.32 -19.85
C CYS A 569 -27.55 2.30 -20.97
N PRO A 570 -26.86 2.33 -22.12
CA PRO A 570 -27.13 1.41 -23.23
C PRO A 570 -26.58 0.01 -22.92
N PHE A 571 -27.08 -1.01 -23.64
CA PHE A 571 -26.57 -2.39 -23.59
C PHE A 571 -26.49 -3.04 -22.18
N VAL A 572 -27.36 -2.67 -21.23
CA VAL A 572 -27.57 -3.45 -19.99
C VAL A 572 -28.11 -4.85 -20.35
N PRO A 573 -27.58 -5.97 -19.83
CA PRO A 573 -26.60 -6.07 -18.73
C PRO A 573 -25.13 -6.01 -19.16
N PHE A 574 -24.81 -6.19 -20.44
CA PHE A 574 -23.44 -6.32 -20.95
C PHE A 574 -22.52 -5.16 -20.58
N LEU A 575 -22.96 -3.91 -20.73
CA LEU A 575 -22.14 -2.72 -20.46
C LEU A 575 -21.70 -2.63 -18.97
N PRO A 576 -22.61 -2.69 -17.97
CA PRO A 576 -22.21 -2.78 -16.57
C PRO A 576 -21.33 -4.00 -16.24
N VAL A 577 -21.54 -5.16 -16.84
CA VAL A 577 -20.71 -6.36 -16.58
C VAL A 577 -19.29 -6.17 -17.12
N CYS A 578 -19.12 -5.57 -18.30
CA CYS A 578 -17.81 -5.21 -18.82
C CYS A 578 -17.11 -4.14 -17.96
N CYS A 579 -17.88 -3.17 -17.44
CA CYS A 579 -17.38 -2.17 -16.50
C CYS A 579 -16.83 -2.82 -15.21
N ILE A 580 -17.60 -3.74 -14.60
CA ILE A 580 -17.19 -4.51 -13.41
C ILE A 580 -15.92 -5.33 -13.71
N LEU A 581 -15.86 -6.00 -14.86
CA LEU A 581 -14.71 -6.84 -15.25
C LEU A 581 -13.43 -6.02 -15.45
N VAL A 582 -13.50 -4.89 -16.16
CA VAL A 582 -12.34 -4.02 -16.37
C VAL A 582 -11.87 -3.38 -15.07
N ASN A 583 -12.79 -2.81 -14.29
CA ASN A 583 -12.42 -2.15 -13.02
C ASN A 583 -11.84 -3.15 -12.00
N ALA A 584 -12.36 -4.38 -11.94
CA ALA A 584 -11.81 -5.44 -11.09
C ALA A 584 -10.44 -5.96 -11.57
N TYR A 585 -10.17 -5.97 -12.88
CA TYR A 585 -8.85 -6.32 -13.42
C TYR A 585 -7.80 -5.26 -13.08
N LEU A 586 -8.13 -3.99 -13.28
CA LEU A 586 -7.29 -2.85 -12.90
C LEU A 586 -6.99 -2.84 -11.39
N LEU A 587 -8.02 -3.08 -10.56
CA LEU A 587 -7.90 -3.10 -9.10
C LEU A 587 -6.98 -4.22 -8.59
N VAL A 588 -6.99 -5.41 -9.21
CA VAL A 588 -6.08 -6.52 -8.83
C VAL A 588 -4.63 -6.21 -9.23
N ASN A 589 -4.41 -5.57 -10.38
CA ASN A 589 -3.07 -5.24 -10.87
C ASN A 589 -2.39 -4.10 -10.09
N LEU A 590 -3.13 -3.27 -9.36
CA LEU A 590 -2.60 -2.16 -8.54
C LEU A 590 -1.92 -2.60 -7.23
N GLY A 591 -1.94 -3.88 -6.88
CA GLY A 591 -1.09 -4.46 -5.82
C GLY A 591 -1.71 -4.50 -4.41
N PHE A 592 -1.41 -5.59 -3.70
CA PHE A 592 -2.06 -5.98 -2.45
C PHE A 592 -1.77 -5.07 -1.22
N LEU A 593 -0.61 -4.42 -1.20
CA LEU A 593 -0.20 -3.55 -0.07
C LEU A 593 -1.08 -2.29 0.04
N LEU A 594 -1.40 -1.65 -1.09
CA LEU A 594 -2.24 -0.46 -1.15
C LEU A 594 -3.68 -0.76 -0.70
N PHE A 595 -4.24 -1.89 -1.14
CA PHE A 595 -5.55 -2.37 -0.69
C PHE A 595 -5.60 -2.60 0.83
N SER A 596 -4.53 -3.18 1.39
CA SER A 596 -4.43 -3.46 2.84
C SER A 596 -4.40 -2.17 3.68
N PHE A 597 -3.71 -1.13 3.21
CA PHE A 597 -3.63 0.17 3.89
C PHE A 597 -4.98 0.90 3.91
N PHE A 598 -5.69 0.90 2.78
CA PHE A 598 -7.00 1.56 2.63
C PHE A 598 -8.06 1.02 3.63
N PHE A 599 -8.08 -0.30 3.82
CA PHE A 599 -8.93 -0.97 4.82
C PHE A 599 -8.43 -0.87 6.27
N LEU A 600 -7.19 -0.44 6.52
CA LEU A 600 -6.64 -0.17 7.85
C LEU A 600 -6.93 1.26 8.33
N VAL A 601 -6.91 2.25 7.43
CA VAL A 601 -7.25 3.65 7.75
C VAL A 601 -8.75 3.81 8.00
N SER A 602 -9.59 3.12 7.23
CA SER A 602 -11.07 3.21 7.33
C SER A 602 -11.64 2.98 8.75
N PRO A 603 -11.25 1.93 9.51
CA PRO A 603 -11.73 1.72 10.88
C PRO A 603 -11.07 2.61 11.95
N LEU A 604 -9.89 3.21 11.70
CA LEU A 604 -9.23 4.08 12.69
C LEU A 604 -10.01 5.37 13.00
N ALA A 605 -10.98 5.75 12.16
CA ALA A 605 -11.92 6.84 12.41
C ALA A 605 -13.20 6.40 13.18
N ALA A 606 -13.39 5.10 13.44
CA ALA A 606 -14.63 4.55 13.97
C ALA A 606 -14.78 4.63 15.51
N ASP A 607 -13.73 5.04 16.24
CA ASP A 607 -13.76 5.22 17.71
C ASP A 607 -14.60 6.42 18.18
N PHE A 608 -15.25 7.15 17.26
CA PHE A 608 -16.34 8.07 17.60
C PHE A 608 -17.68 7.32 17.62
N PRO A 609 -18.23 6.96 18.81
CA PRO A 609 -19.54 6.31 18.89
C PRO A 609 -20.63 7.23 18.33
N PRO A 610 -21.61 6.70 17.57
CA PRO A 610 -22.69 7.52 17.02
C PRO A 610 -23.49 8.16 18.17
N PRO A 611 -23.75 9.48 18.14
CA PRO A 611 -24.39 10.17 19.25
C PRO A 611 -25.82 9.65 19.45
N SER A 612 -26.06 9.02 20.60
CA SER A 612 -27.36 8.48 20.99
C SER A 612 -28.43 9.57 20.93
N ARG A 613 -29.47 9.38 20.08
CA ARG A 613 -30.56 10.36 19.93
C ARG A 613 -31.19 10.69 21.28
N SER A 614 -31.21 11.97 21.62
CA SER A 614 -31.68 12.49 22.91
C SER A 614 -33.16 12.18 23.16
N ILE A 615 -33.43 11.34 24.15
CA ILE A 615 -34.78 11.15 24.72
C ILE A 615 -34.98 12.21 25.83
N PRO A 616 -36.09 12.96 25.87
CA PRO A 616 -36.30 14.02 26.85
C PRO A 616 -36.50 13.47 28.27
N ILE A 617 -36.00 14.23 29.25
CA ILE A 617 -35.98 13.88 30.68
C ILE A 617 -37.39 13.69 31.24
N ARG A 618 -37.58 12.63 32.05
CA ARG A 618 -38.71 12.56 32.99
C ARG A 618 -38.29 11.97 34.33
N LEU A 619 -38.44 12.75 35.39
CA LEU A 619 -38.16 12.36 36.77
C LEU A 619 -39.16 11.32 37.28
N ARG A 620 -38.67 10.24 37.90
CA ARG A 620 -39.30 9.66 39.10
C ARG A 620 -38.28 8.93 39.97
N SER A 621 -38.68 8.68 41.21
CA SER A 621 -37.83 8.34 42.35
C SER A 621 -37.99 6.90 42.83
N GLN A 622 -37.06 6.53 43.73
CA GLN A 622 -37.31 5.82 45.00
C GLN A 622 -36.95 4.32 45.13
N SER A 623 -36.05 4.09 46.11
CA SER A 623 -36.05 3.04 47.15
C SER A 623 -35.53 1.60 46.92
N TYR A 624 -34.42 1.34 47.63
CA TYR A 624 -34.13 0.18 48.51
C TYR A 624 -33.36 -1.07 48.03
N ILE A 625 -32.96 -1.87 49.04
CA ILE A 625 -31.74 -2.67 49.31
C ILE A 625 -32.21 -3.86 50.22
N PRO A 626 -31.55 -5.05 50.47
CA PRO A 626 -30.14 -5.49 50.24
C PRO A 626 -29.91 -6.93 49.67
N SER A 627 -28.61 -7.32 49.56
CA SER A 627 -28.04 -8.68 49.81
C SER A 627 -28.44 -9.87 48.89
N SER A 628 -27.59 -10.86 48.59
CA SER A 628 -26.50 -11.47 49.39
C SER A 628 -25.47 -12.22 48.52
N SER A 629 -24.33 -12.60 49.11
CA SER A 629 -23.39 -13.63 48.60
C SER A 629 -23.42 -14.86 49.52
N PRO A 630 -22.89 -16.02 49.08
CA PRO A 630 -21.60 -16.45 49.64
C PRO A 630 -20.65 -17.17 48.65
N SER A 631 -19.43 -17.43 49.13
CA SER A 631 -18.27 -18.03 48.45
C SER A 631 -18.14 -19.56 48.62
N ILE A 632 -17.44 -20.24 47.69
CA ILE A 632 -16.82 -21.57 47.90
C ILE A 632 -15.46 -21.66 47.16
N LEU A 633 -14.45 -22.17 47.87
CA LEU A 633 -13.10 -22.63 47.45
C LEU A 633 -12.62 -23.61 48.56
N PRO A 634 -11.54 -24.43 48.42
CA PRO A 634 -11.04 -25.22 47.28
C PRO A 634 -10.59 -26.68 47.67
N CYS A 635 -9.95 -27.42 46.75
CA CYS A 635 -9.04 -28.59 47.00
C CYS A 635 -9.69 -29.91 47.54
N PRO A 636 -8.98 -31.08 47.62
CA PRO A 636 -7.54 -31.37 47.39
C PRO A 636 -7.21 -32.54 46.40
N CYS A 637 -5.97 -33.05 46.45
CA CYS A 637 -5.30 -33.97 45.49
C CYS A 637 -5.21 -35.45 45.96
N THR A 638 -4.79 -36.37 45.06
CA THR A 638 -4.03 -37.66 45.26
C THR A 638 -4.10 -38.53 43.97
N ASP A 639 -3.19 -39.45 43.61
CA ASP A 639 -1.71 -39.50 43.79
C ASP A 639 -1.03 -40.48 42.78
N MET A 640 0.30 -40.62 42.87
CA MET A 640 1.25 -41.41 42.05
C MET A 640 0.94 -42.91 41.78
N ALA A 641 1.36 -43.43 40.62
CA ALA A 641 2.51 -44.37 40.46
C ALA A 641 2.46 -45.23 39.17
N GLY A 642 3.61 -45.57 38.57
CA GLY A 642 3.71 -46.59 37.49
C GLY A 642 4.83 -46.37 36.46
N SER A 643 6.06 -46.81 36.75
CA SER A 643 7.23 -46.66 35.87
C SER A 643 7.85 -48.01 35.50
N ARG A 644 8.37 -48.19 34.27
CA ARG A 644 9.79 -48.52 33.97
C ARG A 644 10.09 -49.04 32.54
N PHE A 645 11.17 -48.51 31.97
CA PHE A 645 12.15 -49.12 31.03
C PHE A 645 11.71 -49.73 29.67
N LEU A 646 12.24 -49.13 28.59
CA LEU A 646 13.36 -49.76 27.86
C LEU A 646 14.33 -48.67 27.35
N VAL A 647 15.65 -48.87 27.50
CA VAL A 647 16.69 -47.89 27.11
C VAL A 647 17.88 -48.62 26.45
N VAL A 648 17.91 -48.73 25.12
CA VAL A 648 19.05 -49.33 24.38
C VAL A 648 19.20 -48.78 22.92
N SER A 649 19.21 -47.44 22.69
CA SER A 649 19.31 -46.94 21.29
C SER A 649 20.05 -45.63 21.00
N VAL A 650 20.42 -44.80 22.00
CA VAL A 650 21.00 -43.46 21.74
C VAL A 650 22.52 -43.38 22.05
N LEU A 651 23.09 -44.42 22.64
CA LEU A 651 24.44 -44.43 23.24
C LEU A 651 25.63 -44.52 22.24
N VAL A 652 25.41 -44.18 20.97
CA VAL A 652 26.42 -44.32 19.88
C VAL A 652 26.66 -43.01 19.11
N VAL A 653 25.84 -41.95 19.32
CA VAL A 653 25.99 -40.65 18.62
C VAL A 653 26.50 -39.53 19.54
N GLY A 654 26.62 -39.78 20.85
CA GLY A 654 27.06 -38.79 21.86
C GLY A 654 28.56 -38.42 21.84
N LEU A 655 29.26 -38.63 20.73
CA LEU A 655 30.70 -38.44 20.56
C LEU A 655 31.01 -38.03 19.11
N LEU A 656 30.84 -36.73 18.77
CA LEU A 656 31.57 -35.95 17.74
C LEU A 656 30.88 -34.62 17.34
N SER A 657 30.78 -33.65 18.25
CA SER A 657 30.80 -32.19 17.93
C SER A 657 30.69 -31.31 19.18
N VAL A 658 31.83 -30.92 19.76
CA VAL A 658 31.86 -29.75 20.65
C VAL A 658 32.01 -28.52 19.76
N LEU A 659 30.88 -27.89 19.43
CA LEU A 659 30.86 -26.54 18.87
C LEU A 659 31.16 -25.51 19.99
N ALA A 660 31.80 -24.39 19.65
CA ALA A 660 32.03 -23.31 20.60
C ALA A 660 30.69 -22.78 21.13
N GLN A 661 30.45 -22.89 22.44
CA GLN A 661 29.10 -22.83 23.02
C GLN A 661 28.41 -21.46 22.99
N GLY A 662 29.10 -20.42 22.50
CA GLY A 662 28.56 -19.09 22.26
C GLY A 662 29.10 -18.46 20.98
N LEU A 663 29.12 -19.22 19.88
CA LEU A 663 29.27 -18.69 18.52
C LEU A 663 27.88 -18.46 17.92
N GLY A 664 27.58 -17.23 17.54
CA GLY A 664 26.40 -16.85 16.77
C GLY A 664 26.75 -16.30 15.39
N VAL A 665 25.71 -15.94 14.64
CA VAL A 665 25.83 -15.27 13.33
C VAL A 665 24.77 -14.20 13.19
N ASN A 666 25.07 -13.11 12.50
CA ASN A 666 24.05 -12.15 12.06
C ASN A 666 23.37 -12.68 10.79
N TRP A 667 22.06 -12.55 10.71
CA TRP A 667 21.28 -12.86 9.52
C TRP A 667 20.73 -11.56 8.93
N GLY A 668 21.42 -11.09 7.88
CA GLY A 668 21.00 -9.98 7.04
C GLY A 668 19.87 -10.34 6.07
N THR A 669 19.07 -9.34 5.71
CA THR A 669 17.87 -9.47 4.86
C THR A 669 17.92 -8.56 3.63
N MET A 670 18.98 -7.77 3.45
CA MET A 670 19.15 -6.80 2.35
C MET A 670 19.68 -7.45 1.07
N ALA A 671 18.96 -8.47 0.58
CA ALA A 671 19.20 -9.10 -0.72
C ALA A 671 18.08 -8.74 -1.71
N SER A 672 18.41 -8.62 -3.00
CA SER A 672 17.42 -8.49 -4.07
C SER A 672 16.55 -9.76 -4.18
N HIS A 673 17.14 -10.92 -3.89
CA HIS A 673 16.52 -12.24 -3.96
C HIS A 673 16.84 -13.06 -2.72
N PRO A 674 16.22 -12.75 -1.57
CA PRO A 674 16.56 -13.40 -0.30
C PRO A 674 16.18 -14.89 -0.29
N LEU A 675 17.04 -15.70 0.31
CA LEU A 675 16.72 -17.11 0.61
C LEU A 675 15.45 -17.21 1.47
N PRO A 676 14.53 -18.14 1.15
CA PRO A 676 13.34 -18.38 1.98
C PRO A 676 13.72 -18.62 3.45
N PRO A 677 13.12 -17.90 4.43
CA PRO A 677 13.51 -17.96 5.85
C PRO A 677 13.61 -19.37 6.46
N LYS A 678 12.82 -20.33 5.97
CA LYS A 678 12.90 -21.73 6.39
C LYS A 678 14.19 -22.45 5.95
N ILE A 679 14.69 -22.14 4.76
CA ILE A 679 15.96 -22.69 4.26
C ILE A 679 17.10 -22.12 5.11
N VAL A 680 17.06 -20.82 5.47
CA VAL A 680 18.06 -20.22 6.35
C VAL A 680 18.03 -20.81 7.76
N VAL A 681 16.86 -21.04 8.35
CA VAL A 681 16.76 -21.71 9.66
C VAL A 681 17.23 -23.17 9.60
N GLN A 682 16.99 -23.89 8.50
CA GLN A 682 17.56 -25.23 8.32
C GLN A 682 19.08 -25.18 8.11
N LEU A 683 19.61 -24.19 7.41
CA LEU A 683 21.03 -23.94 7.15
C LEU A 683 21.80 -23.65 8.45
N LEU A 684 21.21 -22.88 9.37
CA LEU A 684 21.71 -22.69 10.73
C LEU A 684 21.78 -24.03 11.48
N LYS A 685 20.69 -24.81 11.47
CA LYS A 685 20.61 -26.13 12.15
C LYS A 685 21.60 -27.16 11.58
N ASP A 686 21.71 -27.25 10.25
CA ASP A 686 22.60 -28.19 9.57
C ASP A 686 24.09 -27.89 9.83
N ASN A 687 24.43 -26.63 10.08
CA ASN A 687 25.77 -26.20 10.50
C ASN A 687 25.96 -26.17 12.04
N GLY A 688 24.91 -26.46 12.81
CA GLY A 688 24.94 -26.48 14.28
C GLY A 688 24.94 -25.09 14.95
N ILE A 689 24.65 -24.02 14.21
CA ILE A 689 24.63 -22.65 14.73
C ILE A 689 23.36 -22.46 15.57
N ASN A 690 23.52 -22.22 16.87
CA ASN A 690 22.45 -22.17 17.86
C ASN A 690 22.11 -20.74 18.35
N LYS A 691 22.81 -19.72 17.85
CA LYS A 691 22.59 -18.29 18.16
C LYS A 691 22.50 -17.48 16.87
N VAL A 692 21.52 -16.58 16.77
CA VAL A 692 21.37 -15.67 15.63
C VAL A 692 21.02 -14.24 16.08
N LYS A 693 21.62 -13.24 15.44
CA LYS A 693 21.17 -11.83 15.53
C LYS A 693 20.45 -11.47 14.24
N ILE A 694 19.31 -10.80 14.33
CA ILE A 694 18.55 -10.29 13.18
C ILE A 694 18.41 -8.77 13.29
N PHE A 695 18.58 -8.06 12.17
CA PHE A 695 18.63 -6.59 12.15
C PHE A 695 17.26 -5.91 12.22
N ASP A 696 16.18 -6.68 12.06
CA ASP A 696 14.80 -6.24 12.27
C ASP A 696 13.99 -7.33 13.01
N ALA A 697 12.67 -7.14 13.11
CA ALA A 697 11.74 -8.09 13.70
C ALA A 697 10.71 -8.61 12.68
N ASP A 698 11.12 -8.88 11.43
CA ASP A 698 10.21 -9.31 10.38
C ASP A 698 9.39 -10.55 10.78
N THR A 699 8.11 -10.50 10.42
CA THR A 699 7.11 -11.51 10.76
C THR A 699 7.31 -12.83 9.99
N SER A 700 8.00 -12.87 8.85
CA SER A 700 8.35 -14.12 8.17
C SER A 700 9.58 -14.78 8.81
N THR A 701 10.61 -13.99 9.12
CA THR A 701 11.82 -14.41 9.84
C THR A 701 11.50 -14.95 11.24
N MET A 702 10.75 -14.19 12.04
CA MET A 702 10.33 -14.60 13.39
C MET A 702 9.44 -15.86 13.39
N LYS A 703 8.60 -16.04 12.36
CA LYS A 703 7.80 -17.28 12.19
C LYS A 703 8.62 -18.49 11.74
N ALA A 704 9.77 -18.29 11.10
CA ALA A 704 10.68 -19.38 10.75
C ALA A 704 11.54 -19.81 11.96
N LEU A 705 11.90 -18.85 12.81
CA LEU A 705 12.65 -19.09 14.06
C LEU A 705 11.78 -19.69 15.19
N ALA A 706 10.44 -19.58 15.11
CA ALA A 706 9.54 -20.20 16.08
C ALA A 706 9.62 -21.73 16.03
N GLY A 707 9.84 -22.37 17.18
CA GLY A 707 10.07 -23.82 17.28
C GLY A 707 11.43 -24.27 16.71
N SER A 708 12.37 -23.34 16.51
CA SER A 708 13.73 -23.68 16.06
C SER A 708 14.69 -24.01 17.21
N ASP A 709 14.37 -23.57 18.43
CA ASP A 709 15.22 -23.54 19.65
C ASP A 709 16.51 -22.68 19.56
N ILE A 710 16.78 -22.08 18.39
CA ILE A 710 17.88 -21.13 18.18
C ILE A 710 17.65 -19.88 19.04
N GLU A 711 18.66 -19.47 19.80
CA GLU A 711 18.63 -18.27 20.62
C GLU A 711 18.74 -17.00 19.76
N VAL A 712 17.85 -16.03 19.95
CA VAL A 712 17.70 -14.86 19.06
C VAL A 712 18.01 -13.54 19.78
N MET A 713 18.88 -12.73 19.16
CA MET A 713 18.98 -11.30 19.41
C MET A 713 18.17 -10.54 18.33
N VAL A 714 17.07 -9.90 18.73
CA VAL A 714 16.17 -9.18 17.81
C VAL A 714 16.51 -7.70 17.85
N ALA A 715 16.85 -7.09 16.71
CA ALA A 715 17.19 -5.67 16.68
C ALA A 715 16.01 -4.74 16.36
N ILE A 716 16.20 -3.48 16.74
CA ILE A 716 15.38 -2.32 16.41
C ILE A 716 16.23 -1.46 15.47
N PRO A 717 15.83 -1.30 14.19
CA PRO A 717 16.58 -0.46 13.24
C PRO A 717 16.76 1.00 13.70
N ASN A 718 17.85 1.64 13.29
CA ASN A 718 18.21 3.01 13.72
C ASN A 718 17.11 4.05 13.46
N ASN A 719 16.36 3.92 12.36
CA ASN A 719 15.24 4.82 12.05
C ASN A 719 14.07 4.72 13.05
N MET A 720 13.91 3.60 13.76
CA MET A 720 12.89 3.42 14.80
C MET A 720 13.31 3.99 16.16
N LEU A 721 14.59 4.31 16.39
CA LEU A 721 15.08 4.79 17.69
C LEU A 721 14.35 6.06 18.17
N ARG A 722 14.06 7.01 17.26
CA ARG A 722 13.28 8.21 17.58
C ARG A 722 11.86 7.86 18.04
N THR A 723 11.24 6.83 17.48
CA THR A 723 9.89 6.38 17.87
C THR A 723 9.91 5.65 19.23
N MET A 724 10.97 4.89 19.52
CA MET A 724 11.11 4.18 20.79
C MET A 724 11.41 5.10 21.99
N THR A 725 11.63 6.41 21.79
CA THR A 725 11.69 7.38 22.90
C THR A 725 10.32 7.69 23.51
N ASP A 726 9.22 7.32 22.83
CA ASP A 726 7.90 7.20 23.46
C ASP A 726 7.73 5.83 24.13
N TYR A 727 7.22 5.82 25.36
CA TYR A 727 7.04 4.59 26.13
C TYR A 727 5.87 3.74 25.64
N GLY A 728 4.81 4.37 25.10
CA GLY A 728 3.68 3.64 24.50
C GLY A 728 4.12 2.84 23.29
N ALA A 729 4.84 3.49 22.36
CA ALA A 729 5.40 2.86 21.18
C ALA A 729 6.42 1.76 21.52
N ALA A 730 7.32 1.99 22.48
CA ALA A 730 8.27 0.98 22.94
C ALA A 730 7.57 -0.25 23.55
N ARG A 731 6.56 -0.04 24.40
CA ARG A 731 5.72 -1.11 24.98
C ARG A 731 4.98 -1.90 23.91
N ASP A 732 4.40 -1.22 22.93
CA ASP A 732 3.60 -1.87 21.89
C ASP A 732 4.49 -2.56 20.82
N TRP A 733 5.73 -2.10 20.62
CA TRP A 733 6.77 -2.85 19.90
C TRP A 733 7.14 -4.15 20.64
N VAL A 734 7.48 -4.07 21.93
CA VAL A 734 7.80 -5.24 22.77
C VAL A 734 6.63 -6.24 22.79
N LYS A 735 5.39 -5.75 22.87
CA LYS A 735 4.19 -6.58 22.80
C LYS A 735 4.04 -7.30 21.46
N THR A 736 4.33 -6.63 20.35
CA THR A 736 4.11 -7.15 18.99
C THR A 736 5.24 -8.11 18.56
N ASN A 737 6.48 -7.81 18.95
CA ASN A 737 7.68 -8.43 18.40
C ASN A 737 8.42 -9.34 19.41
N VAL A 738 8.20 -9.17 20.72
CA VAL A 738 8.82 -10.03 21.76
C VAL A 738 7.77 -10.91 22.44
N THR A 739 6.80 -10.33 23.15
CA THR A 739 5.89 -11.15 23.98
C THR A 739 4.98 -12.05 23.16
N ARG A 740 4.59 -11.61 21.96
CA ARG A 740 3.85 -12.40 20.96
C ARG A 740 4.50 -13.75 20.63
N TYR A 741 5.84 -13.83 20.69
CA TYR A 741 6.61 -15.04 20.38
C TYR A 741 7.16 -15.74 21.62
N ASN A 742 6.94 -15.20 22.83
CA ASN A 742 7.29 -15.83 24.11
C ASN A 742 6.15 -16.79 24.54
N PHE A 743 6.12 -17.97 23.93
CA PHE A 743 5.26 -19.10 24.30
C PHE A 743 6.01 -20.43 24.08
N GLU A 744 5.46 -21.55 24.53
CA GLU A 744 6.08 -22.88 24.37
C GLU A 744 6.11 -23.30 22.89
N GLY A 745 7.30 -23.55 22.34
CA GLY A 745 7.50 -23.69 20.88
C GLY A 745 7.49 -22.35 20.10
N GLY A 746 7.61 -21.22 20.80
CA GLY A 746 7.79 -19.90 20.22
C GLY A 746 9.24 -19.61 19.80
N VAL A 747 9.66 -18.34 19.87
CA VAL A 747 11.03 -17.90 19.55
C VAL A 747 11.82 -17.73 20.85
N ASN A 748 13.02 -18.31 20.92
CA ASN A 748 13.91 -18.20 22.08
C ASN A 748 14.66 -16.85 22.09
N ILE A 749 13.92 -15.75 22.28
CA ILE A 749 14.49 -14.39 22.32
C ILE A 749 15.27 -14.20 23.62
N LYS A 750 16.53 -13.76 23.51
CA LYS A 750 17.43 -13.52 24.63
C LYS A 750 17.80 -12.05 24.80
N TYR A 751 18.01 -11.36 23.69
CA TYR A 751 18.44 -9.96 23.66
C TYR A 751 17.59 -9.12 22.72
N VAL A 752 17.41 -7.85 23.06
CA VAL A 752 16.88 -6.83 22.15
C VAL A 752 17.98 -5.82 21.86
N ALA A 753 18.43 -5.74 20.61
CA ALA A 753 19.45 -4.80 20.16
C ALA A 753 18.79 -3.46 19.78
N VAL A 754 19.00 -2.42 20.56
CA VAL A 754 18.35 -1.12 20.40
C VAL A 754 19.23 -0.24 19.51
N GLY A 755 18.99 -0.31 18.20
CA GLY A 755 19.85 0.27 17.17
C GLY A 755 20.92 -0.71 16.67
N ASN A 756 21.71 -0.26 15.71
CA ASN A 756 22.97 -0.89 15.31
C ASN A 756 23.98 0.23 15.00
N GLU A 757 25.03 0.34 15.80
CA GLU A 757 26.08 1.35 15.69
C GLU A 757 25.62 2.83 15.66
N PRO A 758 24.66 3.26 16.50
CA PRO A 758 24.03 4.59 16.41
C PRO A 758 24.98 5.79 16.63
N PHE A 759 26.18 5.58 17.20
CA PHE A 759 27.14 6.64 17.51
C PHE A 759 28.33 6.73 16.55
N LEU A 760 28.26 6.01 15.42
CA LEU A 760 29.18 6.14 14.30
C LEU A 760 29.38 7.61 13.94
N SER A 761 30.65 8.00 13.81
CA SER A 761 31.03 9.36 13.47
C SER A 761 30.43 9.84 12.14
N SER A 762 30.17 8.92 11.20
CA SER A 762 29.51 9.18 9.91
C SER A 762 28.03 9.61 10.03
N TYR A 763 27.34 9.27 11.11
CA TYR A 763 25.96 9.73 11.37
C TYR A 763 25.87 11.15 11.95
N ASN A 764 27.01 11.83 12.14
CA ASN A 764 27.12 13.23 12.57
C ASN A 764 26.23 13.57 13.80
N GLY A 765 26.24 12.67 14.79
CA GLY A 765 25.50 12.82 16.05
C GLY A 765 23.99 12.56 16.01
N SER A 766 23.43 12.12 14.87
CA SER A 766 21.98 12.05 14.64
C SER A 766 21.19 11.21 15.66
N PHE A 767 21.80 10.19 16.27
CA PHE A 767 21.12 9.28 17.22
C PHE A 767 21.50 9.46 18.69
N LEU A 768 22.39 10.42 19.03
CA LEU A 768 22.90 10.64 20.40
C LEU A 768 21.77 10.82 21.41
N ASN A 769 20.86 11.76 21.12
CA ASN A 769 19.80 12.17 22.05
C ASN A 769 18.59 11.22 22.09
N VAL A 770 18.56 10.15 21.26
CA VAL A 770 17.42 9.22 21.17
C VAL A 770 17.76 7.78 21.58
N THR A 771 19.00 7.34 21.40
CA THR A 771 19.41 5.94 21.66
C THR A 771 19.22 5.55 23.13
N PHE A 772 19.64 6.40 24.06
CA PHE A 772 19.56 6.06 25.49
C PHE A 772 18.14 6.11 26.07
N PRO A 773 17.28 7.11 25.73
CA PRO A 773 15.86 7.03 26.04
C PRO A 773 15.16 5.79 25.46
N ALA A 774 15.49 5.40 24.21
CA ALA A 774 14.96 4.19 23.59
C ALA A 774 15.39 2.92 24.36
N LEU A 775 16.67 2.81 24.73
CA LEU A 775 17.19 1.68 25.52
C LEU A 775 16.47 1.54 26.87
N LYS A 776 16.29 2.66 27.58
CA LYS A 776 15.54 2.73 28.84
C LYS A 776 14.09 2.27 28.66
N ASN A 777 13.39 2.82 27.67
CA ASN A 777 11.99 2.47 27.40
C ASN A 777 11.79 1.00 27.02
N ILE A 778 12.67 0.44 26.18
CA ILE A 778 12.58 -0.97 25.78
C ILE A 778 12.86 -1.91 26.95
N GLN A 779 13.86 -1.64 27.80
CA GLN A 779 14.09 -2.46 28.99
C GLN A 779 12.95 -2.35 30.00
N ASN A 780 12.38 -1.15 30.19
CA ASN A 780 11.20 -0.95 31.04
C ASN A 780 9.98 -1.72 30.50
N ALA A 781 9.74 -1.66 29.19
CA ALA A 781 8.66 -2.40 28.54
C ALA A 781 8.83 -3.93 28.66
N LEU A 782 10.07 -4.44 28.59
CA LEU A 782 10.39 -5.85 28.86
C LEU A 782 10.11 -6.21 30.34
N ASN A 783 10.39 -5.30 31.27
CA ASN A 783 10.11 -5.48 32.70
C ASN A 783 8.59 -5.52 32.98
N ASP A 784 7.83 -4.53 32.49
CA ASP A 784 6.36 -4.47 32.60
C ASP A 784 5.67 -5.68 31.96
N ALA A 785 6.24 -6.21 30.88
CA ALA A 785 5.79 -7.44 30.22
C ALA A 785 6.15 -8.73 30.98
N GLY A 786 6.84 -8.66 32.12
CA GLY A 786 7.25 -9.82 32.92
C GLY A 786 8.35 -10.68 32.29
N VAL A 787 8.99 -10.21 31.20
CA VAL A 787 10.04 -10.95 30.48
C VAL A 787 11.45 -10.42 30.74
N GLY A 788 11.59 -9.19 31.27
CA GLY A 788 12.86 -8.49 31.50
C GLY A 788 13.83 -9.16 32.49
N GLY A 789 13.38 -10.18 33.22
CA GLY A 789 14.25 -11.07 33.99
C GLY A 789 15.04 -12.07 33.14
N ARG A 790 14.53 -12.43 31.95
CA ARG A 790 15.16 -13.36 30.98
C ARG A 790 15.70 -12.66 29.74
N ILE A 791 15.01 -11.61 29.28
CA ILE A 791 15.33 -10.87 28.05
C ILE A 791 15.92 -9.51 28.41
N LYS A 792 17.05 -9.15 27.81
CA LYS A 792 17.77 -7.89 28.11
C LYS A 792 17.90 -7.00 26.89
N ALA A 793 17.71 -5.69 27.07
CA ALA A 793 17.99 -4.70 26.05
C ALA A 793 19.48 -4.30 26.10
N THR A 794 20.11 -4.20 24.93
CA THR A 794 21.51 -3.78 24.75
C THR A 794 21.61 -2.87 23.53
N VAL A 795 22.75 -2.22 23.31
CA VAL A 795 23.04 -1.44 22.10
C VAL A 795 24.29 -2.04 21.45
N PRO A 796 24.23 -2.55 20.21
CA PRO A 796 25.42 -2.85 19.40
C PRO A 796 26.11 -1.53 19.04
N LEU A 797 27.37 -1.38 19.47
CA LEU A 797 28.16 -0.17 19.29
C LEU A 797 29.42 -0.49 18.48
N ASN A 798 29.74 0.35 17.49
CA ASN A 798 31.01 0.23 16.77
C ASN A 798 32.19 0.45 17.74
N ALA A 799 33.34 -0.15 17.45
CA ALA A 799 34.58 0.17 18.14
C ALA A 799 34.98 1.66 18.09
N ASP A 800 34.40 2.48 17.18
CA ASP A 800 34.61 3.94 17.10
C ASP A 800 34.13 4.74 18.33
N VAL A 801 33.40 4.12 19.27
CA VAL A 801 32.94 4.79 20.51
C VAL A 801 34.01 4.85 21.61
N TYR A 802 35.14 4.17 21.44
CA TYR A 802 36.29 4.23 22.35
C TYR A 802 37.62 4.29 21.58
N ASN A 803 38.63 4.92 22.16
CA ASN A 803 39.97 4.96 21.59
C ASN A 803 41.06 5.06 22.66
N SER A 804 42.28 4.68 22.26
CA SER A 804 43.49 5.12 22.94
C SER A 804 43.92 6.49 22.37
N PRO A 805 44.49 7.41 23.18
CA PRO A 805 44.99 8.70 22.67
C PRO A 805 46.13 8.52 21.67
N GLU A 806 46.23 9.38 20.66
CA GLU A 806 47.36 9.37 19.70
C GLU A 806 48.73 9.54 20.39
N SER A 807 48.76 10.22 21.54
CA SER A 807 49.96 10.40 22.36
C SER A 807 50.34 9.17 23.20
N ASN A 808 49.47 8.15 23.29
CA ASN A 808 49.74 6.87 23.94
C ASN A 808 48.82 5.77 23.36
N PRO A 809 49.08 5.27 22.14
CA PRO A 809 48.18 4.41 21.38
C PRO A 809 48.26 2.93 21.83
N VAL A 810 48.09 2.67 23.13
CA VAL A 810 48.13 1.34 23.75
C VAL A 810 46.79 0.99 24.42
N PRO A 811 46.38 -0.30 24.51
CA PRO A 811 45.08 -0.68 25.06
C PRO A 811 44.78 -0.17 26.48
N SER A 812 45.78 -0.13 27.39
CA SER A 812 45.60 0.36 28.76
C SER A 812 45.24 1.84 28.86
N ALA A 813 45.42 2.61 27.77
CA ALA A 813 45.04 4.01 27.68
C ALA A 813 43.62 4.21 27.13
N GLY A 814 42.90 3.12 26.84
CA GLY A 814 41.55 3.12 26.28
C GLY A 814 40.54 3.88 27.12
N ARG A 815 39.76 4.74 26.46
CA ARG A 815 38.68 5.55 27.03
C ARG A 815 37.55 5.72 26.02
N PHE A 816 36.35 6.06 26.49
CA PHE A 816 35.27 6.48 25.59
C PHE A 816 35.60 7.79 24.87
N ARG A 817 35.11 7.93 23.64
CA ARG A 817 35.34 9.09 22.76
C ARG A 817 34.78 10.36 23.43
N THR A 818 35.54 11.46 23.39
CA THR A 818 35.34 12.62 24.29
C THR A 818 34.08 13.45 24.03
N ASP A 819 33.46 13.31 22.86
CA ASP A 819 32.16 13.87 22.47
C ASP A 819 30.96 13.12 23.09
N ILE A 820 31.14 11.85 23.47
CA ILE A 820 30.08 10.97 23.96
C ILE A 820 30.38 10.33 25.33
N GLY A 821 31.49 10.70 25.98
CA GLY A 821 31.96 10.05 27.22
C GLY A 821 30.93 10.00 28.35
N ASP A 822 30.17 11.09 28.56
CA ASP A 822 29.11 11.14 29.57
C ASP A 822 27.92 10.25 29.20
N LEU A 823 27.44 10.34 27.95
CA LEU A 823 26.35 9.50 27.42
C LEU A 823 26.70 8.01 27.47
N MET A 824 27.94 7.66 27.11
CA MET A 824 28.47 6.30 27.22
C MET A 824 28.53 5.84 28.67
N THR A 825 28.92 6.71 29.60
CA THR A 825 28.91 6.42 31.04
C THR A 825 27.50 6.13 31.54
N GLU A 826 26.50 6.93 31.15
CA GLU A 826 25.10 6.69 31.52
C GLU A 826 24.56 5.37 30.92
N ILE A 827 24.89 5.04 29.68
CA ILE A 827 24.50 3.77 29.03
C ILE A 827 25.13 2.57 29.73
N VAL A 828 26.45 2.59 29.98
CA VAL A 828 27.17 1.49 30.64
C VAL A 828 26.66 1.27 32.06
N GLN A 829 26.37 2.34 32.80
CA GLN A 829 25.73 2.26 34.13
C GLN A 829 24.34 1.62 34.06
N PHE A 830 23.52 1.96 33.06
CA PHE A 830 22.19 1.38 32.88
C PHE A 830 22.23 -0.10 32.45
N LEU A 831 23.17 -0.48 31.58
CA LEU A 831 23.39 -1.89 31.21
C LEU A 831 23.77 -2.71 32.45
N ASN A 832 24.70 -2.20 33.28
CA ASN A 832 25.06 -2.85 34.54
C ASN A 832 23.86 -2.97 35.51
N GLN A 833 23.08 -1.90 35.70
CA GLN A 833 21.89 -1.88 36.58
C GLN A 833 20.79 -2.84 36.10
N SER A 834 20.60 -2.98 34.79
CA SER A 834 19.61 -3.88 34.20
C SER A 834 20.09 -5.33 34.08
N GLY A 835 21.38 -5.61 34.31
CA GLY A 835 21.99 -6.93 34.09
C GLY A 835 22.09 -7.30 32.61
N ALA A 836 22.32 -6.31 31.75
CA ALA A 836 22.52 -6.46 30.32
C ALA A 836 24.03 -6.39 29.97
N PRO A 837 24.51 -7.13 28.96
CA PRO A 837 25.88 -7.04 28.48
C PRO A 837 26.11 -5.74 27.69
N PHE A 838 27.37 -5.32 27.60
CA PHE A 838 27.81 -4.38 26.57
C PHE A 838 27.93 -5.13 25.23
N THR A 839 27.38 -4.60 24.14
CA THR A 839 27.49 -5.22 22.82
C THR A 839 28.37 -4.35 21.92
N VAL A 840 29.47 -4.92 21.44
CA VAL A 840 30.48 -4.22 20.63
C VAL A 840 30.68 -4.88 19.28
N ASN A 841 30.86 -4.08 18.25
CA ASN A 841 31.13 -4.53 16.89
C ASN A 841 32.59 -4.21 16.57
N ILE A 842 33.39 -5.24 16.23
CA ILE A 842 34.85 -5.15 16.11
C ILE A 842 35.27 -5.61 14.72
N TYR A 843 35.93 -4.73 13.96
CA TYR A 843 36.26 -4.96 12.55
C TYR A 843 37.76 -4.82 12.24
N PRO A 844 38.56 -5.88 12.44
CA PRO A 844 40.00 -5.88 12.10
C PRO A 844 40.30 -5.48 10.64
N PHE A 845 39.40 -5.83 9.71
CA PHE A 845 39.45 -5.40 8.31
C PHE A 845 39.47 -3.87 8.15
N LEU A 846 38.70 -3.12 8.95
CA LEU A 846 38.64 -1.66 8.82
C LEU A 846 39.95 -0.98 9.23
N SER A 847 40.79 -1.62 10.06
CA SER A 847 42.13 -1.11 10.36
C SER A 847 43.05 -1.13 9.12
N LEU A 848 42.90 -2.12 8.23
CA LEU A 848 43.62 -2.23 6.96
C LEU A 848 43.01 -1.37 5.84
N TYR A 849 41.71 -1.15 5.87
CA TYR A 849 41.03 -0.25 4.93
C TYR A 849 41.33 1.23 5.24
N GLY A 850 41.22 1.63 6.52
CA GLY A 850 41.42 3.01 6.95
C GLY A 850 42.88 3.47 7.06
N ASN A 851 43.84 2.55 7.20
CA ASN A 851 45.27 2.88 7.28
C ASN A 851 46.10 2.01 6.32
N PRO A 852 46.57 2.54 5.18
CA PRO A 852 47.40 1.81 4.21
C PRO A 852 48.75 1.30 4.75
N ASN A 853 49.22 1.83 5.88
CA ASN A 853 50.47 1.43 6.53
C ASN A 853 50.24 0.48 7.73
N PHE A 854 49.02 0.00 7.94
CA PHE A 854 48.70 -0.91 9.04
C PHE A 854 49.36 -2.30 8.82
N PRO A 855 50.01 -2.89 9.83
CA PRO A 855 50.66 -4.20 9.68
C PRO A 855 49.64 -5.31 9.41
N VAL A 856 49.65 -5.86 8.20
CA VAL A 856 48.74 -6.93 7.73
C VAL A 856 48.72 -8.13 8.69
N GLU A 857 49.89 -8.55 9.16
CA GLU A 857 50.05 -9.70 10.06
C GLU A 857 49.54 -9.45 11.49
N PHE A 858 49.18 -8.20 11.85
CA PHE A 858 48.53 -7.85 13.12
C PHE A 858 46.99 -7.88 13.02
N ALA A 859 46.43 -8.00 11.81
CA ALA A 859 44.99 -8.19 11.61
C ALA A 859 44.53 -9.65 11.80
N PHE A 860 45.46 -10.59 11.95
CA PHE A 860 45.22 -12.03 12.06
C PHE A 860 45.74 -12.61 13.39
N PHE A 861 45.30 -13.84 13.73
CA PHE A 861 45.57 -14.48 15.03
C PHE A 861 46.80 -15.40 15.05
N ASP A 862 47.60 -15.43 14.00
CA ASP A 862 48.76 -16.34 13.86
C ASP A 862 50.09 -15.75 14.37
N GLY A 863 50.10 -14.48 14.79
CA GLY A 863 51.23 -13.87 15.50
C GLY A 863 52.46 -13.57 14.63
N GLY A 864 52.28 -13.41 13.31
CA GLY A 864 53.34 -13.03 12.37
C GLY A 864 53.79 -11.56 12.43
N SER A 865 53.35 -10.80 13.44
CA SER A 865 53.63 -9.37 13.61
C SER A 865 54.39 -9.06 14.90
N ASP A 866 55.14 -7.96 14.91
CA ASP A 866 55.73 -7.41 16.13
C ASP A 866 54.61 -7.07 17.14
N PRO A 867 54.62 -7.65 18.36
CA PRO A 867 53.52 -7.47 19.30
C PRO A 867 53.50 -6.07 19.90
N VAL A 868 52.31 -5.50 20.08
CA VAL A 868 52.13 -4.27 20.86
C VAL A 868 52.32 -4.62 22.33
N VAL A 869 53.41 -4.12 22.94
CA VAL A 869 53.75 -4.36 24.34
C VAL A 869 53.25 -3.21 25.21
N ASP A 870 52.42 -3.53 26.20
CA ASP A 870 51.71 -2.56 27.04
C ASP A 870 51.72 -3.06 28.49
N ASN A 871 52.40 -2.34 29.39
CA ASN A 871 52.54 -2.69 30.81
C ASN A 871 53.01 -4.14 31.09
N GLY A 872 53.71 -4.76 30.14
CA GLY A 872 54.18 -6.16 30.20
C GLY A 872 53.22 -7.19 29.59
N ILE A 873 52.00 -6.79 29.23
CA ILE A 873 51.09 -7.55 28.37
C ILE A 873 51.56 -7.42 26.92
N GLN A 874 51.43 -8.50 26.14
CA GLN A 874 51.76 -8.51 24.71
C GLN A 874 50.50 -8.82 23.90
N TYR A 875 50.14 -7.93 22.98
CA TYR A 875 49.06 -8.14 22.03
C TYR A 875 49.66 -8.52 20.68
N THR A 876 49.30 -9.71 20.18
CA THR A 876 49.78 -10.25 18.89
C THR A 876 48.81 -10.01 17.73
N ASN A 877 47.62 -9.47 18.02
CA ASN A 877 46.58 -9.18 17.05
C ASN A 877 45.71 -8.00 17.50
N VAL A 878 45.11 -7.31 16.52
CA VAL A 878 44.31 -6.10 16.73
C VAL A 878 42.97 -6.37 17.41
N PHE A 879 42.39 -7.57 17.28
CA PHE A 879 41.12 -7.91 17.92
C PHE A 879 41.27 -7.94 19.46
N ASP A 880 42.33 -8.58 19.97
CA ASP A 880 42.63 -8.58 21.40
C ASP A 880 42.97 -7.18 21.93
N ALA A 881 43.80 -6.44 21.19
CA ALA A 881 44.15 -5.06 21.55
C ALA A 881 42.91 -4.16 21.62
N ASN A 882 42.01 -4.25 20.63
CA ASN A 882 40.79 -3.44 20.55
C ASN A 882 39.78 -3.82 21.64
N PHE A 883 39.59 -5.12 21.91
CA PHE A 883 38.72 -5.58 22.99
C PHE A 883 39.24 -5.15 24.37
N ASP A 884 40.54 -5.25 24.64
CA ASP A 884 41.10 -4.80 25.93
C ASP A 884 41.22 -3.26 26.04
N THR A 885 41.15 -2.53 24.92
CA THR A 885 40.91 -1.08 24.90
C THR A 885 39.50 -0.76 25.44
N LEU A 886 38.48 -1.52 25.03
CA LEU A 886 37.12 -1.41 25.61
C LEU A 886 37.09 -1.79 27.09
N VAL A 887 37.76 -2.88 27.48
CA VAL A 887 37.84 -3.27 28.91
C VAL A 887 38.50 -2.17 29.74
N SER A 888 39.52 -1.51 29.21
CA SER A 888 40.18 -0.36 29.84
C SER A 888 39.25 0.86 29.94
N ALA A 889 38.47 1.16 28.90
CA ALA A 889 37.46 2.23 28.92
C ALA A 889 36.34 1.96 29.95
N LEU A 890 35.84 0.72 30.00
CA LEU A 890 34.85 0.26 30.99
C LEU A 890 35.40 0.35 32.42
N LYS A 891 36.68 0.00 32.61
CA LYS A 891 37.39 0.15 33.90
C LYS A 891 37.56 1.62 34.28
N GLY A 892 37.78 2.51 33.32
CA GLY A 892 37.83 3.96 33.52
C GLY A 892 36.53 4.56 34.09
N VAL A 893 35.36 3.98 33.74
CA VAL A 893 34.06 4.35 34.32
C VAL A 893 33.64 3.48 35.53
N GLY A 894 34.57 2.69 36.08
CA GLY A 894 34.35 1.87 37.28
C GLY A 894 33.56 0.57 37.05
N LEU A 895 33.32 0.17 35.80
CA LEU A 895 32.50 -0.99 35.40
C LEU A 895 33.30 -2.00 34.57
N GLY A 896 34.58 -2.17 34.93
CA GLY A 896 35.56 -3.00 34.22
C GLY A 896 35.26 -4.51 34.17
N ASP A 897 34.30 -5.00 34.96
CA ASP A 897 33.86 -6.41 34.99
C ASP A 897 32.58 -6.68 34.18
N LEU A 898 31.98 -5.65 33.56
CA LEU A 898 30.74 -5.79 32.79
C LEU A 898 30.89 -6.87 31.68
N PRO A 899 29.93 -7.78 31.48
CA PRO A 899 29.99 -8.76 30.40
C PRO A 899 29.96 -8.08 29.03
N ILE A 900 30.75 -8.60 28.09
CA ILE A 900 30.88 -8.07 26.73
C ILE A 900 30.45 -9.17 25.74
N ILE A 901 29.62 -8.81 24.77
CA ILE A 901 29.31 -9.61 23.58
C ILE A 901 29.90 -8.91 22.36
N VAL A 902 30.59 -9.63 21.49
CA VAL A 902 30.97 -9.12 20.17
C VAL A 902 29.77 -9.34 19.22
N GLY A 903 29.03 -8.28 18.94
CA GLY A 903 27.75 -8.31 18.21
C GLY A 903 27.88 -8.47 16.69
N GLU A 904 28.99 -8.02 16.11
CA GLU A 904 29.42 -8.23 14.73
C GLU A 904 30.96 -8.30 14.68
N VAL A 905 31.51 -9.32 14.02
CA VAL A 905 32.93 -9.42 13.64
C VAL A 905 33.07 -10.30 12.41
N GLY A 906 34.00 -9.97 11.51
CA GLY A 906 34.23 -10.77 10.31
C GLY A 906 35.30 -10.23 9.40
N TRP A 907 35.27 -10.67 8.14
CA TRP A 907 36.12 -10.20 7.05
C TRP A 907 35.36 -10.34 5.71
N PRO A 908 35.30 -9.29 4.87
CA PRO A 908 34.62 -9.36 3.57
C PRO A 908 35.47 -10.09 2.53
N THR A 909 34.85 -10.79 1.59
CA THR A 909 35.59 -11.63 0.62
C THR A 909 35.92 -10.97 -0.70
N ASP A 910 35.31 -9.81 -0.98
CA ASP A 910 35.39 -9.09 -2.25
C ASP A 910 35.03 -7.61 -2.05
N GLY A 911 35.20 -6.77 -3.08
CA GLY A 911 34.87 -5.34 -3.06
C GLY A 911 35.98 -4.40 -2.56
N ASP A 912 37.15 -4.93 -2.18
CA ASP A 912 38.38 -4.19 -1.90
C ASP A 912 39.61 -5.11 -2.08
N LYS A 913 40.79 -4.54 -2.36
CA LYS A 913 42.09 -5.24 -2.49
C LYS A 913 42.47 -6.15 -1.29
N ASN A 914 41.96 -5.87 -0.09
CA ASN A 914 42.17 -6.64 1.14
C ASN A 914 40.97 -7.53 1.49
N ALA A 915 39.83 -7.35 0.83
CA ALA A 915 38.65 -8.19 0.95
C ALA A 915 38.85 -9.43 0.05
N LYS A 916 39.23 -10.56 0.66
CA LYS A 916 39.60 -11.79 -0.06
C LYS A 916 39.11 -13.01 0.68
N ALA A 917 38.56 -13.99 -0.04
CA ALA A 917 38.15 -15.27 0.53
C ALA A 917 39.29 -15.98 1.30
N SER A 918 40.54 -15.86 0.86
CA SER A 918 41.72 -16.41 1.56
C SER A 918 42.04 -15.68 2.87
N TYR A 919 41.83 -14.36 2.93
CA TYR A 919 42.00 -13.59 4.17
C TYR A 919 40.83 -13.81 5.12
N ALA A 920 39.60 -13.93 4.61
CA ALA A 920 38.44 -14.32 5.40
C ALA A 920 38.63 -15.71 6.02
N GLN A 921 39.09 -16.70 5.25
CA GLN A 921 39.45 -18.00 5.80
C GLN A 921 40.55 -17.87 6.88
N ARG A 922 41.68 -17.20 6.60
CA ARG A 922 42.77 -16.98 7.57
C ARG A 922 42.26 -16.37 8.89
N PHE A 923 41.39 -15.38 8.78
CA PHE A 923 40.78 -14.69 9.92
C PHE A 923 39.86 -15.62 10.73
N TYR A 924 38.91 -16.28 10.08
CA TYR A 924 37.96 -17.17 10.76
C TYR A 924 38.60 -18.44 11.30
N ASP A 925 39.56 -19.05 10.58
CA ASP A 925 40.35 -20.18 11.09
C ASP A 925 41.10 -19.80 12.38
N GLY A 926 41.58 -18.57 12.50
CA GLY A 926 42.19 -18.04 13.72
C GLY A 926 41.18 -17.79 14.84
N LEU A 927 40.10 -17.06 14.54
CA LEU A 927 39.05 -16.71 15.50
C LEU A 927 38.37 -17.96 16.09
N LEU A 928 38.05 -18.94 15.26
CA LEU A 928 37.35 -20.16 15.68
C LEU A 928 38.25 -21.06 16.54
N LYS A 929 39.55 -21.21 16.20
CA LYS A 929 40.52 -21.91 17.07
C LYS A 929 40.63 -21.23 18.43
N ARG A 930 40.69 -19.89 18.45
CA ARG A 930 40.75 -19.08 19.67
C ARG A 930 39.51 -19.27 20.55
N LEU A 931 38.32 -19.27 19.95
CA LEU A 931 37.05 -19.49 20.67
C LEU A 931 36.92 -20.94 21.17
N ALA A 932 37.34 -21.93 20.39
CA ALA A 932 37.32 -23.35 20.78
C ALA A 932 38.32 -23.68 21.90
N ALA A 933 39.43 -22.95 21.98
CA ALA A 933 40.36 -23.00 23.12
C ALA A 933 39.76 -22.44 24.42
N ASN A 934 38.64 -21.70 24.36
CA ASN A 934 38.02 -21.01 25.49
C ASN A 934 39.02 -20.09 26.25
N HIS A 935 39.91 -19.44 25.50
CA HIS A 935 40.82 -18.42 26.03
C HIS A 935 40.25 -17.03 25.74
N GLY A 936 40.10 -16.23 26.80
CA GLY A 936 39.69 -14.83 26.71
C GLY A 936 40.79 -13.94 26.12
N THR A 937 40.71 -12.63 26.35
CA THR A 937 41.77 -11.69 25.97
C THR A 937 42.90 -11.65 27.00
N PRO A 938 44.09 -11.09 26.68
CA PRO A 938 45.20 -11.00 27.64
C PRO A 938 44.84 -10.33 28.98
N LEU A 939 43.93 -9.36 29.01
CA LEU A 939 43.44 -8.71 30.23
C LEU A 939 42.28 -9.46 30.92
N ARG A 940 41.55 -10.32 30.20
CA ARG A 940 40.44 -11.17 30.73
C ARG A 940 40.62 -12.65 30.33
N PRO A 941 41.74 -13.33 30.66
CA PRO A 941 42.12 -14.60 30.04
C PRO A 941 41.18 -15.78 30.36
N ASN A 942 40.50 -15.74 31.50
CA ASN A 942 39.61 -16.81 31.98
C ASN A 942 38.12 -16.54 31.68
N GLN A 943 37.79 -15.59 30.81
CA GLN A 943 36.39 -15.24 30.50
C GLN A 943 36.00 -15.68 29.08
N TYR A 944 34.90 -16.43 28.97
CA TYR A 944 34.31 -16.79 27.69
C TYR A 944 33.83 -15.53 26.96
N ILE A 945 34.18 -15.41 25.66
CA ILE A 945 33.74 -14.32 24.80
C ILE A 945 32.63 -14.82 23.88
N GLU A 946 31.43 -14.25 24.00
CA GLU A 946 30.33 -14.52 23.06
C GLU A 946 30.50 -13.66 21.81
N VAL A 947 30.41 -14.29 20.63
CA VAL A 947 30.79 -13.69 19.35
C VAL A 947 29.76 -14.02 18.28
N TYR A 948 29.29 -12.99 17.56
CA TYR A 948 28.41 -13.10 16.41
C TYR A 948 29.14 -12.71 15.13
N LEU A 949 29.22 -13.65 14.17
CA LEU A 949 29.84 -13.45 12.86
C LEU A 949 29.06 -12.41 12.03
N PHE A 950 29.75 -11.57 11.24
CA PHE A 950 29.19 -10.36 10.59
C PHE A 950 27.95 -10.63 9.73
N SER A 951 27.95 -11.66 8.89
CA SER A 951 26.75 -12.12 8.19
C SER A 951 26.86 -13.60 7.80
N LEU A 952 25.72 -14.30 7.80
CA LEU A 952 25.59 -15.65 7.27
C LEU A 952 25.73 -15.70 5.74
N ILE A 953 25.17 -14.71 5.04
CA ILE A 953 25.04 -14.64 3.58
C ILE A 953 25.43 -13.24 3.06
N ASP A 954 25.83 -13.16 1.80
CA ASP A 954 26.05 -11.89 1.10
C ASP A 954 24.73 -11.14 0.82
N GLU A 955 24.80 -9.81 0.81
CA GLU A 955 23.64 -8.91 0.75
C GLU A 955 23.76 -7.92 -0.43
N ASP A 956 23.37 -8.37 -1.63
CA ASP A 956 23.55 -7.62 -2.89
C ASP A 956 22.76 -6.30 -2.98
N ALA A 957 21.74 -6.10 -2.13
CA ALA A 957 20.98 -4.85 -2.05
C ALA A 957 21.43 -3.93 -0.89
N LYS A 958 22.46 -4.30 -0.10
CA LYS A 958 23.00 -3.45 0.97
C LYS A 958 23.62 -2.15 0.41
N SER A 959 23.66 -1.11 1.23
CA SER A 959 24.29 0.17 0.87
C SER A 959 25.81 0.07 0.80
N VAL A 960 26.39 0.56 -0.29
CA VAL A 960 27.85 0.61 -0.53
C VAL A 960 28.50 1.92 -0.04
N GLN A 961 27.76 2.78 0.66
CA GLN A 961 28.25 4.09 1.12
C GLN A 961 29.51 4.02 2.03
N PRO A 962 29.69 3.02 2.91
CA PRO A 962 30.95 2.81 3.63
C PRO A 962 32.10 2.29 2.75
N GLY A 963 31.76 1.54 1.70
CA GLY A 963 32.67 0.95 0.72
C GLY A 963 32.02 -0.22 -0.04
N ASN A 964 32.60 -0.57 -1.19
CA ASN A 964 32.11 -1.65 -2.06
C ASN A 964 32.09 -3.04 -1.39
N PHE A 965 32.94 -3.27 -0.38
CA PHE A 965 33.03 -4.52 0.37
C PHE A 965 31.79 -4.83 1.23
N GLU A 966 30.89 -3.85 1.46
CA GLU A 966 29.74 -3.99 2.36
C GLU A 966 28.75 -5.09 1.98
N ARG A 967 28.73 -5.52 0.71
CA ARG A 967 27.86 -6.59 0.22
C ARG A 967 28.43 -7.99 0.43
N HIS A 968 29.72 -8.10 0.76
CA HIS A 968 30.54 -9.33 0.66
C HIS A 968 31.00 -9.94 2.00
N TRP A 969 30.40 -9.51 3.10
CA TRP A 969 30.71 -9.99 4.45
C TRP A 969 30.18 -11.40 4.77
N GLY A 970 29.38 -12.02 3.89
CA GLY A 970 28.80 -13.34 4.11
C GLY A 970 29.86 -14.44 4.21
N VAL A 971 29.68 -15.37 5.17
CA VAL A 971 30.46 -16.63 5.20
C VAL A 971 29.99 -17.62 4.12
N LEU A 972 28.74 -17.49 3.69
CA LEU A 972 28.15 -18.11 2.51
C LEU A 972 27.79 -17.03 1.46
N LYS A 973 27.61 -17.44 0.21
CA LYS A 973 27.09 -16.60 -0.87
C LYS A 973 25.61 -16.26 -0.64
N TYR A 974 25.06 -15.35 -1.44
CA TYR A 974 23.62 -15.01 -1.49
C TYR A 974 22.70 -16.25 -1.55
N ASP A 975 23.13 -17.31 -2.25
CA ASP A 975 22.41 -18.58 -2.42
C ASP A 975 22.73 -19.64 -1.35
N GLY A 976 23.48 -19.28 -0.31
CA GLY A 976 23.84 -20.18 0.79
C GLY A 976 24.86 -21.24 0.43
N GLN A 977 25.59 -21.10 -0.68
CA GLN A 977 26.76 -21.94 -0.99
C GLN A 977 28.02 -21.42 -0.29
N PRO A 978 28.93 -22.31 0.18
CA PRO A 978 30.15 -21.90 0.88
C PRO A 978 31.14 -21.17 -0.03
N LYS A 979 31.84 -20.18 0.55
CA LYS A 979 32.84 -19.34 -0.15
C LYS A 979 34.28 -19.82 0.07
N TYR A 980 34.54 -20.53 1.17
CA TYR A 980 35.84 -21.09 1.57
C TYR A 980 35.61 -22.20 2.64
N ASN A 981 36.68 -22.86 3.08
CA ASN A 981 36.61 -23.82 4.19
C ASN A 981 36.56 -23.10 5.54
N MET A 982 35.73 -23.57 6.46
CA MET A 982 35.49 -22.95 7.75
C MET A 982 35.02 -24.00 8.76
N ASP A 983 35.90 -24.36 9.70
CA ASP A 983 35.61 -25.33 10.75
C ASP A 983 35.05 -24.66 12.01
N LEU A 984 33.71 -24.60 12.10
CA LEU A 984 32.99 -24.04 13.26
C LEU A 984 33.30 -24.73 14.60
N SER A 985 33.93 -25.92 14.61
CA SER A 985 34.40 -26.55 15.85
C SER A 985 35.74 -25.98 16.36
N GLY A 986 36.43 -25.17 15.55
CA GLY A 986 37.73 -24.58 15.87
C GLY A 986 38.86 -25.61 16.04
N GLN A 987 38.66 -26.87 15.62
CA GLN A 987 39.68 -27.92 15.70
C GLN A 987 40.72 -27.84 14.57
N GLY A 988 40.50 -26.97 13.58
CA GLY A 988 41.40 -26.78 12.44
C GLY A 988 41.27 -27.88 11.38
N GLN A 989 40.10 -28.53 11.31
CA GLN A 989 39.81 -29.53 10.29
C GLN A 989 39.59 -28.86 8.93
N ALA A 990 39.94 -29.52 7.83
CA ALA A 990 39.64 -29.06 6.48
C ALA A 990 38.15 -29.29 6.13
N LYS A 991 37.26 -28.61 6.87
CA LYS A 991 35.81 -28.76 6.79
C LYS A 991 35.18 -27.55 6.08
N THR A 992 34.21 -27.82 5.21
CA THR A 992 33.38 -26.80 4.57
C THR A 992 32.03 -26.69 5.28
N LEU A 993 31.41 -25.52 5.26
CA LEU A 993 30.03 -25.34 5.74
C LEU A 993 29.06 -26.18 4.88
N VAL A 994 28.00 -26.70 5.51
CA VAL A 994 26.92 -27.41 4.80
C VAL A 994 26.16 -26.39 3.96
N PRO A 995 26.05 -26.57 2.63
CA PRO A 995 25.37 -25.63 1.75
C PRO A 995 23.85 -25.65 1.93
N ALA A 996 23.19 -24.57 1.51
CA ALA A 996 21.75 -24.52 1.42
C ALA A 996 21.19 -25.60 0.47
N LYS A 997 20.09 -26.23 0.90
CA LYS A 997 19.36 -27.28 0.19
C LYS A 997 18.07 -26.72 -0.41
N ASP A 998 17.57 -27.37 -1.45
CA ASP A 998 16.32 -27.03 -2.14
C ASP A 998 16.25 -25.59 -2.70
N VAL A 999 17.41 -24.97 -2.94
CA VAL A 999 17.53 -23.65 -3.59
C VAL A 999 17.09 -23.77 -5.05
N LYS A 1000 16.04 -23.03 -5.41
CA LYS A 1000 15.55 -22.90 -6.80
C LYS A 1000 16.30 -21.73 -7.45
N TYR A 1001 17.00 -21.98 -8.55
CA TYR A 1001 17.65 -20.92 -9.34
C TYR A 1001 16.78 -20.52 -10.55
N LEU A 1002 17.04 -19.35 -11.11
CA LEU A 1002 16.57 -18.98 -12.45
C LEU A 1002 17.19 -19.91 -13.53
N PRO A 1003 16.68 -19.90 -14.78
CA PRO A 1003 17.26 -20.67 -15.88
C PRO A 1003 18.75 -20.37 -16.10
N LYS A 1004 19.50 -21.29 -16.71
CA LYS A 1004 20.90 -21.06 -17.10
C LYS A 1004 21.00 -20.17 -18.34
N LYS A 1005 20.77 -18.88 -18.12
CA LYS A 1005 20.95 -17.78 -19.07
C LYS A 1005 21.80 -16.69 -18.43
N TRP A 1006 22.57 -16.00 -19.27
CA TRP A 1006 23.34 -14.82 -18.92
C TRP A 1006 23.11 -13.73 -19.96
N CYS A 1007 23.34 -12.48 -19.57
CA CYS A 1007 23.42 -11.36 -20.49
C CYS A 1007 24.88 -10.98 -20.73
N VAL A 1008 25.29 -10.82 -21.98
CA VAL A 1008 26.67 -10.45 -22.34
C VAL A 1008 26.68 -9.28 -23.34
N PHE A 1009 27.76 -8.50 -23.31
CA PHE A 1009 27.99 -7.41 -24.27
C PHE A 1009 28.32 -7.99 -25.66
N ASP A 1010 27.61 -7.54 -26.70
CA ASP A 1010 27.90 -7.89 -28.09
C ASP A 1010 28.50 -6.69 -28.83
N PRO A 1011 29.84 -6.66 -29.07
CA PRO A 1011 30.48 -5.59 -29.83
C PRO A 1011 30.13 -5.59 -31.33
N ASN A 1012 29.44 -6.62 -31.82
CA ASN A 1012 28.91 -6.70 -33.19
C ASN A 1012 27.39 -6.46 -33.24
N GLY A 1013 26.76 -6.23 -32.09
CA GLY A 1013 25.35 -5.86 -31.97
C GLY A 1013 25.08 -4.51 -32.65
N GLY A 1014 23.82 -4.29 -33.05
CA GLY A 1014 23.41 -3.07 -33.75
C GLY A 1014 23.39 -1.79 -32.89
N GLY A 1015 23.75 -1.88 -31.60
CA GLY A 1015 23.76 -0.76 -30.67
C GLY A 1015 24.92 0.21 -30.86
N ASN A 1016 24.74 1.46 -30.42
CA ASN A 1016 25.77 2.47 -30.50
C ASN A 1016 26.77 2.35 -29.33
N VAL A 1017 27.95 1.80 -29.59
CA VAL A 1017 29.02 1.58 -28.59
C VAL A 1017 29.44 2.88 -27.87
N SER A 1018 29.16 4.07 -28.42
CA SER A 1018 29.44 5.34 -27.72
C SER A 1018 28.60 5.57 -26.45
N THR A 1019 27.48 4.85 -26.25
CA THR A 1019 26.64 4.94 -25.03
C THR A 1019 26.95 3.83 -24.01
N LEU A 1020 27.96 2.99 -24.26
CA LEU A 1020 28.28 1.83 -23.43
C LEU A 1020 28.57 2.20 -21.97
N GLY A 1021 29.27 3.31 -21.71
CA GLY A 1021 29.52 3.80 -20.36
C GLY A 1021 28.25 4.18 -19.60
N ASP A 1022 27.26 4.76 -20.28
CA ASP A 1022 25.96 5.12 -19.70
C ASP A 1022 25.13 3.85 -19.39
N GLN A 1023 25.15 2.86 -20.29
CA GLN A 1023 24.46 1.58 -20.08
C GLN A 1023 25.06 0.78 -18.92
N ILE A 1024 26.39 0.75 -18.79
CA ILE A 1024 27.08 0.13 -17.63
C ILE A 1024 26.71 0.87 -16.35
N THR A 1025 26.74 2.20 -16.36
CA THR A 1025 26.37 3.03 -15.19
C THR A 1025 24.92 2.78 -14.78
N PHE A 1026 23.99 2.69 -15.74
CA PHE A 1026 22.60 2.33 -15.49
C PHE A 1026 22.47 0.93 -14.88
N ALA A 1027 23.10 -0.10 -15.48
CA ALA A 1027 23.06 -1.47 -14.97
C ALA A 1027 23.58 -1.56 -13.52
N CYS A 1028 24.70 -0.89 -13.24
CA CYS A 1028 25.33 -0.85 -11.92
C CYS A 1028 24.62 0.06 -10.89
N THR A 1029 23.72 0.94 -11.33
CA THR A 1029 22.84 1.69 -10.42
C THR A 1029 21.74 0.80 -9.84
N TRP A 1030 21.32 -0.24 -10.60
CA TRP A 1030 20.18 -1.10 -10.28
C TRP A 1030 20.55 -2.56 -10.00
N SER A 1031 21.84 -2.86 -9.81
CA SER A 1031 22.35 -4.21 -9.49
C SER A 1031 23.70 -4.16 -8.77
N ASP A 1032 24.30 -5.31 -8.47
CA ASP A 1032 25.60 -5.35 -7.79
C ASP A 1032 26.80 -5.51 -8.73
N CYS A 1033 27.44 -4.37 -9.03
CA CYS A 1033 28.70 -4.29 -9.76
C CYS A 1033 29.95 -4.19 -8.86
N THR A 1034 29.84 -4.29 -7.53
CA THR A 1034 30.96 -3.99 -6.61
C THR A 1034 32.21 -4.86 -6.84
N ALA A 1035 32.03 -6.10 -7.30
CA ALA A 1035 33.10 -7.03 -7.68
C ALA A 1035 34.01 -6.55 -8.83
N LEU A 1036 33.62 -5.51 -9.59
CA LEU A 1036 34.44 -4.88 -10.62
C LEU A 1036 35.46 -3.86 -10.06
N GLY A 1037 35.33 -3.48 -8.77
CA GLY A 1037 36.15 -2.49 -8.09
C GLY A 1037 37.64 -2.85 -8.01
N TYR A 1038 38.51 -1.86 -7.79
CA TYR A 1038 39.97 -2.09 -7.78
C TYR A 1038 40.40 -3.16 -6.76
N GLY A 1039 41.07 -4.22 -7.24
CA GLY A 1039 41.52 -5.35 -6.42
C GLY A 1039 40.44 -6.38 -6.05
N SER A 1040 39.20 -6.20 -6.53
CA SER A 1040 38.07 -7.13 -6.40
C SER A 1040 38.15 -8.30 -7.40
N THR A 1041 37.34 -9.35 -7.24
CA THR A 1041 37.43 -10.61 -8.03
C THR A 1041 37.28 -10.42 -9.54
N CYS A 1042 36.37 -9.54 -9.97
CA CYS A 1042 36.11 -9.25 -11.39
C CYS A 1042 36.92 -8.06 -11.93
N ASN A 1043 37.90 -7.54 -11.18
CA ASN A 1043 38.73 -6.41 -11.60
C ASN A 1043 39.69 -6.73 -12.74
N GLY A 1044 39.99 -8.02 -12.98
CA GLY A 1044 40.85 -8.49 -14.07
C GLY A 1044 40.16 -8.64 -15.44
N LEU A 1045 38.87 -8.32 -15.55
CA LEU A 1045 38.14 -8.39 -16.83
C LEU A 1045 38.58 -7.28 -17.80
N ASP A 1046 38.52 -7.57 -19.10
CA ASP A 1046 38.66 -6.55 -20.14
C ASP A 1046 37.40 -5.68 -20.25
N GLY A 1047 37.41 -4.68 -21.13
CA GLY A 1047 36.27 -3.77 -21.31
C GLY A 1047 34.96 -4.51 -21.69
N ASN A 1048 35.07 -5.59 -22.46
CA ASN A 1048 33.93 -6.39 -22.90
C ASN A 1048 33.38 -7.27 -21.77
N GLY A 1049 34.27 -7.90 -20.99
CA GLY A 1049 33.91 -8.68 -19.81
C GLY A 1049 33.29 -7.81 -18.71
N ASN A 1050 33.85 -6.62 -18.47
CA ASN A 1050 33.32 -5.64 -17.52
C ASN A 1050 31.89 -5.21 -17.88
N ALA A 1051 31.67 -4.83 -19.15
CA ALA A 1051 30.33 -4.54 -19.69
C ALA A 1051 29.36 -5.72 -19.52
N SER A 1052 29.82 -6.93 -19.88
CA SER A 1052 29.03 -8.15 -19.76
C SER A 1052 28.64 -8.45 -18.31
N PHE A 1053 29.54 -8.24 -17.34
CA PHE A 1053 29.27 -8.48 -15.93
C PHE A 1053 28.17 -7.55 -15.42
N ALA A 1054 28.28 -6.24 -15.70
CA ALA A 1054 27.26 -5.26 -15.34
C ALA A 1054 25.89 -5.62 -15.94
N PHE A 1055 25.87 -5.95 -17.24
CA PHE A 1055 24.63 -6.34 -17.95
C PHE A 1055 24.02 -7.64 -17.40
N ASN A 1056 24.85 -8.65 -17.06
CA ASN A 1056 24.37 -9.84 -16.40
C ASN A 1056 23.77 -9.53 -15.02
N MET A 1057 24.48 -8.81 -14.15
CA MET A 1057 23.99 -8.56 -12.79
C MET A 1057 22.63 -7.83 -12.79
N TYR A 1058 22.40 -6.90 -13.72
CA TYR A 1058 21.09 -6.31 -13.94
C TYR A 1058 20.04 -7.32 -14.45
N TYR A 1059 20.34 -8.06 -15.52
CA TYR A 1059 19.45 -9.07 -16.09
C TYR A 1059 18.99 -10.14 -15.08
N GLN A 1060 19.90 -10.56 -14.19
CA GLN A 1060 19.63 -11.51 -13.11
C GLN A 1060 18.72 -10.90 -12.03
N VAL A 1061 18.97 -9.66 -11.60
CA VAL A 1061 18.09 -8.92 -10.68
C VAL A 1061 16.69 -8.68 -11.29
N GLN A 1062 16.61 -8.50 -12.61
CA GLN A 1062 15.33 -8.34 -13.32
C GLN A 1062 14.60 -9.65 -13.63
N ASN A 1063 14.99 -10.80 -13.05
CA ASN A 1063 14.34 -12.11 -13.26
C ASN A 1063 14.23 -12.52 -14.75
N HIS A 1064 15.23 -12.18 -15.57
CA HIS A 1064 15.28 -12.52 -17.00
C HIS A 1064 14.08 -11.97 -17.81
N GLN A 1065 13.57 -10.80 -17.46
CA GLN A 1065 12.53 -10.11 -18.23
C GLN A 1065 12.98 -9.86 -19.69
N GLU A 1066 12.03 -9.97 -20.63
CA GLU A 1066 12.25 -10.08 -22.08
C GLU A 1066 13.03 -8.92 -22.74
N LEU A 1067 13.14 -7.76 -22.08
CA LEU A 1067 13.93 -6.61 -22.52
C LEU A 1067 15.12 -6.26 -21.60
N SER A 1068 15.30 -6.98 -20.49
CA SER A 1068 16.37 -6.70 -19.51
C SER A 1068 17.78 -7.12 -19.97
N CYS A 1069 17.89 -7.77 -21.14
CA CYS A 1069 19.15 -8.01 -21.86
C CYS A 1069 19.13 -7.41 -23.27
N ASN A 1070 18.80 -6.12 -23.38
CA ASN A 1070 18.84 -5.38 -24.65
C ASN A 1070 19.92 -4.30 -24.65
N PHE A 1071 19.91 -3.42 -23.63
CA PHE A 1071 20.86 -2.30 -23.47
C PHE A 1071 21.08 -1.48 -24.76
N GLN A 1072 19.99 -1.13 -25.45
CA GLN A 1072 20.00 -0.41 -26.73
C GLN A 1072 20.70 -1.17 -27.88
N GLY A 1073 20.58 -2.50 -27.89
CA GLY A 1073 21.23 -3.37 -28.88
C GLY A 1073 22.73 -3.62 -28.63
N LEU A 1074 23.24 -3.28 -27.44
CA LEU A 1074 24.62 -3.54 -27.02
C LEU A 1074 24.78 -4.89 -26.29
N ALA A 1075 23.68 -5.58 -25.97
CA ALA A 1075 23.72 -6.85 -25.25
C ALA A 1075 22.91 -7.94 -25.95
N THR A 1076 23.26 -9.19 -25.65
CA THR A 1076 22.58 -10.38 -26.16
C THR A 1076 22.50 -11.47 -25.08
N GLU A 1077 21.43 -12.27 -25.13
CA GLU A 1077 21.30 -13.43 -24.24
C GLU A 1077 22.21 -14.58 -24.69
N THR A 1078 22.89 -15.21 -23.74
CA THR A 1078 23.66 -16.44 -23.98
C THR A 1078 23.28 -17.54 -22.99
N THR A 1079 23.45 -18.79 -23.44
CA THR A 1079 23.37 -20.01 -22.61
C THR A 1079 24.75 -20.64 -22.35
N GLN A 1080 25.81 -20.04 -22.90
CA GLN A 1080 27.19 -20.34 -22.54
C GLN A 1080 27.58 -19.48 -21.32
N ASP A 1081 28.09 -20.14 -20.28
CA ASP A 1081 28.58 -19.49 -19.06
C ASP A 1081 29.78 -18.58 -19.40
N PRO A 1082 29.70 -17.25 -19.15
CA PRO A 1082 30.79 -16.31 -19.43
C PRO A 1082 31.79 -16.16 -18.26
N SER A 1083 31.62 -16.93 -17.18
CA SER A 1083 32.51 -16.87 -16.00
C SER A 1083 33.97 -17.23 -16.33
N THR A 1084 34.91 -16.59 -15.63
CA THR A 1084 36.34 -16.90 -15.67
C THR A 1084 36.77 -17.68 -14.42
N ALA A 1085 38.06 -18.01 -14.30
CA ALA A 1085 38.58 -18.70 -13.12
C ALA A 1085 38.48 -17.84 -11.84
N ASP A 1086 38.61 -16.51 -11.98
CA ASP A 1086 38.63 -15.56 -10.87
C ASP A 1086 37.29 -14.81 -10.69
N CYS A 1087 36.50 -14.64 -11.76
CA CYS A 1087 35.24 -13.90 -11.75
C CYS A 1087 34.04 -14.78 -12.13
N ASN A 1088 33.06 -14.89 -11.24
CA ASN A 1088 31.87 -15.73 -11.40
C ASN A 1088 30.63 -14.90 -11.77
N PHE A 1089 30.05 -15.14 -12.95
CA PHE A 1089 28.81 -14.53 -13.37
C PHE A 1089 27.61 -15.30 -12.78
N SER A 1090 27.14 -14.85 -11.62
CA SER A 1090 26.06 -15.48 -10.86
C SER A 1090 24.75 -15.61 -11.65
N ILE A 1091 24.01 -16.69 -11.38
CA ILE A 1091 22.58 -16.85 -11.72
C ILE A 1091 21.76 -16.66 -10.45
N GLN A 1092 20.73 -15.82 -10.50
CA GLN A 1092 19.99 -15.43 -9.31
C GLN A 1092 18.96 -16.49 -8.85
N ILE A 1093 18.57 -16.43 -7.58
CA ILE A 1093 17.60 -17.34 -6.93
C ILE A 1093 16.18 -17.02 -7.43
N ALA A 1094 15.41 -18.04 -7.80
CA ALA A 1094 13.99 -17.91 -8.10
C ALA A 1094 13.19 -17.72 -6.80
N THR A 1095 12.90 -16.46 -6.45
CA THR A 1095 12.28 -16.12 -5.16
C THR A 1095 10.85 -16.62 -4.98
N SER A 1096 10.49 -16.86 -3.73
CA SER A 1096 9.12 -17.22 -3.33
C SER A 1096 8.13 -16.04 -3.34
N ALA A 1097 8.37 -14.96 -4.09
CA ALA A 1097 7.29 -14.08 -4.56
C ALA A 1097 6.22 -14.88 -5.36
N THR A 1098 6.70 -15.97 -5.95
CA THR A 1098 6.01 -17.24 -6.23
C THR A 1098 5.28 -17.80 -4.97
N ASP A 1099 5.84 -18.78 -4.25
CA ASP A 1099 5.16 -19.58 -3.21
C ASP A 1099 4.49 -18.83 -2.02
N ALA A 1100 4.83 -17.58 -1.71
CA ALA A 1100 4.41 -16.90 -0.47
C ALA A 1100 2.95 -16.38 -0.47
N SER A 1101 2.37 -16.09 -1.64
CA SER A 1101 1.08 -15.39 -1.75
C SER A 1101 -0.12 -16.16 -1.17
N MET A 1102 -0.08 -17.50 -1.20
CA MET A 1102 -1.28 -18.33 -1.02
C MET A 1102 -1.95 -18.27 0.37
N LYS A 1103 -1.25 -17.96 1.48
CA LYS A 1103 -1.81 -18.16 2.83
C LYS A 1103 -2.62 -16.99 3.40
N PRO A 1104 -2.22 -15.71 3.25
CA PRO A 1104 -3.10 -14.58 3.57
C PRO A 1104 -4.28 -14.52 2.60
N LEU A 1105 -4.01 -14.68 1.29
CA LEU A 1105 -5.04 -14.58 0.26
C LEU A 1105 -6.15 -15.61 0.46
N LEU A 1106 -5.89 -16.89 0.73
CA LEU A 1106 -6.98 -17.88 0.80
C LEU A 1106 -7.91 -17.65 2.00
N VAL A 1107 -7.42 -17.09 3.12
CA VAL A 1107 -8.25 -16.68 4.26
C VAL A 1107 -9.04 -15.41 3.93
N VAL A 1108 -8.41 -14.40 3.29
CA VAL A 1108 -9.12 -13.18 2.83
C VAL A 1108 -10.11 -13.49 1.72
N PHE A 1109 -9.84 -14.47 0.86
CA PHE A 1109 -10.71 -14.95 -0.22
C PHE A 1109 -11.90 -15.71 0.34
N MET A 1110 -11.71 -16.57 1.36
CA MET A 1110 -12.83 -17.15 2.10
C MET A 1110 -13.62 -16.08 2.87
N MET A 1111 -12.98 -15.12 3.54
CA MET A 1111 -13.70 -14.03 4.21
C MET A 1111 -14.46 -13.14 3.23
N TYR A 1112 -13.87 -12.77 2.09
CA TYR A 1112 -14.51 -11.97 1.05
C TYR A 1112 -15.67 -12.74 0.42
N ALA A 1113 -15.46 -14.01 0.01
CA ALA A 1113 -16.54 -14.84 -0.55
C ALA A 1113 -17.64 -15.13 0.49
N TYR A 1114 -17.31 -15.30 1.76
CA TYR A 1114 -18.27 -15.55 2.85
C TYR A 1114 -19.05 -14.29 3.23
N VAL A 1115 -18.40 -13.12 3.30
CA VAL A 1115 -19.05 -11.82 3.54
C VAL A 1115 -19.89 -11.39 2.34
N VAL A 1116 -19.39 -11.56 1.12
CA VAL A 1116 -20.15 -11.29 -0.12
C VAL A 1116 -21.33 -12.26 -0.24
N ALA A 1117 -21.18 -13.54 0.11
CA ALA A 1117 -22.31 -14.48 0.19
C ALA A 1117 -23.32 -14.08 1.29
N LEU A 1118 -22.87 -13.67 2.49
CA LEU A 1118 -23.73 -13.19 3.58
C LEU A 1118 -24.36 -11.81 3.33
N LEU A 1119 -23.91 -11.06 2.34
CA LEU A 1119 -24.50 -9.79 1.88
C LEU A 1119 -25.40 -9.97 0.64
N LEU A 1120 -25.46 -11.18 0.07
CA LEU A 1120 -26.26 -11.53 -1.12
C LEU A 1120 -27.28 -12.67 -0.85
N LEU A 1121 -27.23 -13.27 0.34
CA LEU A 1121 -28.24 -14.17 0.93
C LEU A 1121 -29.33 -13.39 1.69
#